data_AF-A0A8T4BB60-F1
#
_entry.id   AF-A0A8T4BB60-F1
#
_cell.length_a   1.000
_cell.length_b   1.000
_cell.length_c   1.000
_cell.angle_alpha   90.00
_cell.angle_beta   90.00
_cell.angle_gamma   90.00
#
_symmetry.space_group_name_H-M   'P 1'
#
loop_
_entity.id
_entity.type
_entity.pdbx_description
1 polymer ?
#
loop_
_entity_poly.entity_id
_entity_poly.type
_entity_poly.pdbx_seq_one_letter_code
_entity_poly.pdbx_strand_id
1 'polypeptide(L)'
;MRKAIFTILLMLFVQLNVPIVNADNGRSANVELSVPKYDWFSNETVSISVRVSNTPFGVDLYGNWELKDFKNDVVANGTHIFQASATVTQFNVYMNSFFNGENFYYFSIEIIDSSSSFVGDGDITLIVFQNTVMPQRNNLLVFGDSLSDMGNAKNSILNVPDVPPYWQGRFSNGQVWIEYVSQAYGLSTTIGSGIDQGDNRAFGGSQTGVGYSYVLLPNVGTQISNYVANVQSSISPNDVVSLWSGGNDFLYGTANSNTIVANMETHIRELSAVGAREFIIPNLPPLEKTPEILGRSQNQQNSIASEVVSYNQKLLSLIGNISVELGLEIHFIDAWTLFNDIVDNSMALGIVNTQDSACSASATLLPLPICNSASTLAANPDEYLFFDKAHPTRVMHKFISYFAIQSIGYGETDGDGVIDNYDLCPWTEFGKSVDLDGCSWEQLDDDNDNIANGQDNCPSTEIGAVVDIDGCSAEQRDSDDDGLNDAIDPCPFSELLNDHDSDGCTDDIDEDDDNDYVLDIEDNCPKGMIGNHSNDYDLDGCRDIEDIDMDGDQLPNLNEADIGTNPLDEDTDDDGFLDGVDQFPLDPTEWYDSDGDGCGDNSDDFPTDSSECSDSDNDGFGDNIDAFPTDVSEWLDTDGDGFGNNRDACPNVAGNSLSPEGCPDRDGDGFSDDTDLFPSDPDDWADSDGDGYGDNSDLFPNDETDWADLDNDSYGDNRDRFASDPLEWNDTDGDTVGDNSDVFPEDPTEWIDSDGDGCGDNIDVWPLDPSECFDRDVDGIGDNSDLFPDDRAEWNDTDGDGLGDNEDLFPNDSKAKYDDDGDGLANYYDPFPDNENMDSWFDLILRLIIIGGVIGAIIFAVKKNSETKHPVPWHQYNDEEMLEAAETDNILPEKPTGPPPPGSFQ
;
A
#
# COMPACT_ATOMS: atom_id res chain seq x y z
N MET A 1 4.39 75.14 13.48
CA MET A 1 2.94 75.22 13.76
C MET A 1 2.24 75.86 12.57
N ARG A 2 1.15 75.22 12.09
CA ARG A 2 0.42 75.45 10.82
C ARG A 2 1.11 74.96 9.54
N LYS A 3 1.18 73.63 9.38
CA LYS A 3 1.17 72.86 8.10
C LYS A 3 1.38 71.35 8.35
N ALA A 4 0.64 70.77 9.31
CA ALA A 4 0.74 69.35 9.63
C ALA A 4 -0.60 68.74 10.11
N ILE A 5 -1.73 69.24 9.61
CA ILE A 5 -3.07 68.67 9.88
C ILE A 5 -3.90 68.73 8.59
N PHE A 6 -3.37 68.22 7.48
CA PHE A 6 -4.14 68.05 6.23
C PHE A 6 -3.59 66.96 5.28
N THR A 7 -2.78 66.03 5.81
CA THR A 7 -2.18 64.93 5.03
C THR A 7 -2.26 63.58 5.75
N ILE A 8 -3.33 63.38 6.51
CA ILE A 8 -3.76 62.08 7.07
C ILE A 8 -5.28 62.07 6.97
N LEU A 9 -5.82 62.07 5.74
CA LEU A 9 -7.23 61.76 5.46
C LEU A 9 -7.50 61.50 3.95
N LEU A 10 -6.48 61.07 3.20
CA LEU A 10 -6.59 60.87 1.74
C LEU A 10 -5.67 59.72 1.26
N MET A 11 -5.68 58.59 1.97
CA MET A 11 -5.10 57.31 1.55
C MET A 11 -5.99 56.16 2.04
N LEU A 12 -7.25 56.21 1.63
CA LEU A 12 -8.25 55.17 1.84
C LEU A 12 -9.37 55.50 0.86
N PHE A 13 -9.20 55.18 -0.42
CA PHE A 13 -10.25 55.08 -1.45
C PHE A 13 -9.60 54.84 -2.82
N VAL A 14 -9.28 53.57 -3.13
CA VAL A 14 -9.25 53.07 -4.51
C VAL A 14 -9.96 51.71 -4.53
N GLN A 15 -11.25 51.81 -4.82
CA GLN A 15 -12.04 50.91 -5.68
C GLN A 15 -11.99 49.40 -5.41
N LEU A 16 -12.83 48.97 -4.46
CA LEU A 16 -13.61 47.73 -4.61
C LEU A 16 -14.68 47.98 -5.69
N ASN A 17 -14.59 47.27 -6.81
CA ASN A 17 -15.73 47.10 -7.70
C ASN A 17 -16.68 46.10 -7.04
N VAL A 18 -17.56 46.60 -6.17
CA VAL A 18 -18.72 45.84 -5.69
C VAL A 18 -19.80 45.98 -6.76
N PRO A 19 -20.28 44.89 -7.40
CA PRO A 19 -21.51 44.96 -8.17
C PRO A 19 -22.65 45.28 -7.19
N ILE A 20 -23.34 46.40 -7.42
CA ILE A 20 -24.59 46.71 -6.73
C ILE A 20 -25.63 45.72 -7.29
N VAL A 21 -25.83 44.62 -6.58
CA VAL A 21 -26.97 43.72 -6.80
C VAL A 21 -28.14 44.26 -6.00
N ASN A 22 -29.27 44.45 -6.70
CA ASN A 22 -30.53 44.82 -6.09
C ASN A 22 -30.93 43.78 -5.04
N ALA A 23 -31.50 44.24 -3.93
CA ALA A 23 -32.10 43.39 -2.91
C ALA A 23 -33.33 42.67 -3.49
N ASP A 24 -33.15 41.43 -3.88
CA ASP A 24 -34.15 40.34 -3.85
C ASP A 24 -33.39 39.01 -4.01
N ASN A 25 -33.61 38.08 -3.06
CA ASN A 25 -33.06 36.72 -2.89
C ASN A 25 -31.71 36.56 -2.14
N GLY A 26 -31.61 35.47 -1.35
CA GLY A 26 -30.74 35.27 -0.17
C GLY A 26 -29.22 35.36 -0.37
N ARG A 27 -28.50 35.47 0.76
CA ARG A 27 -27.02 35.52 0.79
C ARG A 27 -26.45 34.19 0.29
N SER A 28 -25.76 34.21 -0.85
CA SER A 28 -24.92 33.08 -1.31
C SER A 28 -23.82 32.81 -0.29
N ALA A 29 -23.59 31.55 0.06
CA ALA A 29 -22.40 31.16 0.79
C ALA A 29 -21.16 31.37 -0.08
N ASN A 30 -19.99 31.54 0.56
CA ASN A 30 -18.70 31.57 -0.12
C ASN A 30 -17.90 30.32 0.24
N VAL A 31 -17.42 29.59 -0.76
CA VAL A 31 -16.63 28.35 -0.64
C VAL A 31 -15.22 28.63 -1.15
N GLU A 32 -14.22 28.50 -0.29
CA GLU A 32 -12.80 28.61 -0.62
C GLU A 32 -12.16 27.22 -0.56
N LEU A 33 -11.42 26.84 -1.60
CA LEU A 33 -10.70 25.57 -1.68
C LEU A 33 -9.19 25.81 -1.64
N SER A 34 -8.46 24.91 -1.00
CA SER A 34 -6.99 24.95 -0.94
C SER A 34 -6.38 23.56 -0.76
N VAL A 35 -5.20 23.34 -1.34
CA VAL A 35 -4.38 22.13 -1.17
C VAL A 35 -3.10 22.44 -0.40
N PRO A 36 -2.55 21.49 0.37
CA PRO A 36 -1.30 21.68 1.12
C PRO A 36 -0.05 21.68 0.23
N LYS A 37 -0.08 21.00 -0.92
CA LYS A 37 1.02 20.90 -1.89
C LYS A 37 0.49 20.78 -3.33
N TYR A 38 1.38 20.86 -4.32
CA TYR A 38 1.08 20.93 -5.75
C TYR A 38 1.83 19.86 -6.58
N ASP A 39 2.32 18.82 -5.93
CA ASP A 39 3.17 17.76 -6.46
C ASP A 39 2.76 16.41 -5.86
N TRP A 40 1.52 16.01 -6.13
CA TRP A 40 0.97 14.74 -5.68
C TRP A 40 1.43 13.60 -6.56
N PHE A 41 1.66 12.43 -5.97
CA PHE A 41 1.85 11.17 -6.69
C PHE A 41 0.59 10.31 -6.63
N SER A 42 0.44 9.36 -7.57
CA SER A 42 -0.77 8.54 -7.72
C SER A 42 -1.04 7.62 -6.52
N ASN A 43 0.00 7.23 -5.80
CA ASN A 43 -0.09 6.43 -4.57
C ASN A 43 -0.44 7.27 -3.32
N GLU A 44 -0.47 8.59 -3.43
CA GLU A 44 -0.76 9.47 -2.30
C GLU A 44 -2.26 9.79 -2.19
N THR A 45 -2.71 10.04 -0.96
CA THR A 45 -4.05 10.57 -0.72
C THR A 45 -4.06 12.10 -0.88
N VAL A 46 -4.77 12.59 -1.90
CA VAL A 46 -4.99 14.02 -2.13
C VAL A 46 -5.98 14.57 -1.10
N SER A 47 -5.57 15.62 -0.39
CA SER A 47 -6.43 16.31 0.58
C SER A 47 -6.77 17.73 0.12
N ILE A 48 -8.07 18.02 0.04
CA ILE A 48 -8.61 19.35 -0.29
C ILE A 48 -9.30 19.92 0.94
N SER A 49 -8.79 21.04 1.43
CA SER A 49 -9.43 21.79 2.51
C SER A 49 -10.53 22.68 1.94
N VAL A 50 -11.77 22.40 2.34
CA VAL A 50 -12.97 23.15 1.97
C VAL A 50 -13.34 24.10 3.09
N ARG A 51 -13.35 25.40 2.82
CA ARG A 51 -13.72 26.44 3.78
C ARG A 51 -14.98 27.15 3.34
N VAL A 52 -16.08 26.93 4.05
CA VAL A 52 -17.39 27.49 3.74
C VAL A 52 -17.75 28.60 4.72
N SER A 53 -18.23 29.73 4.21
CA SER A 53 -18.65 30.88 5.03
C SER A 53 -20.01 31.42 4.62
N ASN A 54 -20.69 32.10 5.57
CA ASN A 54 -22.04 32.67 5.39
C ASN A 54 -23.17 31.66 5.14
N THR A 55 -23.05 30.42 5.65
CA THR A 55 -24.09 29.40 5.57
C THR A 55 -25.14 29.47 6.69
N PRO A 56 -26.33 28.88 6.52
CA PRO A 56 -27.32 28.77 7.60
C PRO A 56 -26.81 27.89 8.75
N PHE A 57 -27.00 28.34 9.99
CA PHE A 57 -26.49 27.67 11.19
C PHE A 57 -27.39 26.52 11.64
N GLY A 58 -26.80 25.38 12.02
CA GLY A 58 -27.52 24.25 12.62
C GLY A 58 -28.51 23.54 11.69
N VAL A 59 -28.30 23.63 10.38
CA VAL A 59 -29.00 22.81 9.37
C VAL A 59 -27.99 21.86 8.72
N ASP A 60 -28.46 20.69 8.33
CA ASP A 60 -27.67 19.77 7.53
C ASP A 60 -27.46 20.34 6.12
N LEU A 61 -26.19 20.42 5.75
CA LEU A 61 -25.73 20.81 4.42
C LEU A 61 -24.99 19.64 3.81
N TYR A 62 -25.08 19.54 2.48
CA TYR A 62 -24.49 18.47 1.69
C TYR A 62 -23.54 19.11 0.69
N GLY A 63 -22.26 18.79 0.78
CA GLY A 63 -21.26 19.17 -0.21
C GLY A 63 -21.08 18.04 -1.21
N ASN A 64 -21.78 18.13 -2.34
CA ASN A 64 -21.63 17.19 -3.45
C ASN A 64 -20.42 17.61 -4.27
N TRP A 65 -19.43 16.74 -4.40
CA TRP A 65 -18.21 17.04 -5.14
C TRP A 65 -18.01 16.06 -6.29
N GLU A 66 -17.36 16.55 -7.34
CA GLU A 66 -16.95 15.79 -8.51
C GLU A 66 -15.48 16.12 -8.82
N LEU A 67 -14.71 15.09 -9.11
CA LEU A 67 -13.37 15.16 -9.66
C LEU A 67 -13.42 14.73 -11.12
N LYS A 68 -12.94 15.59 -12.01
CA LYS A 68 -12.87 15.34 -13.46
C LYS A 68 -11.43 15.32 -13.93
N ASP A 69 -11.11 14.44 -14.87
CA ASP A 69 -9.81 14.46 -15.53
C ASP A 69 -9.71 15.58 -16.58
N PHE A 70 -8.55 15.66 -17.26
CA PHE A 70 -8.31 16.68 -18.29
C PHE A 70 -9.22 16.54 -19.52
N LYS A 71 -9.78 15.36 -19.77
CA LYS A 71 -10.75 15.09 -20.83
C LYS A 71 -12.18 15.41 -20.41
N ASN A 72 -12.37 15.86 -19.17
CA ASN A 72 -13.65 16.19 -18.55
C ASN A 72 -14.52 14.95 -18.25
N ASP A 73 -13.91 13.78 -18.08
CA ASP A 73 -14.54 12.56 -17.59
C ASP A 73 -14.54 12.56 -16.06
N VAL A 74 -15.65 12.16 -15.42
CA VAL A 74 -15.76 12.09 -13.95
C VAL A 74 -15.04 10.84 -13.45
N VAL A 75 -13.97 11.02 -12.69
CA VAL A 75 -13.14 9.93 -12.15
C VAL A 75 -13.48 9.60 -10.70
N ALA A 76 -13.97 10.57 -9.93
CA ALA A 76 -14.45 10.35 -8.57
C ALA A 76 -15.57 11.36 -8.24
N ASN A 77 -16.47 10.98 -7.35
CA ASN A 77 -17.48 11.87 -6.81
C ASN A 77 -17.89 11.42 -5.40
N GLY A 78 -18.54 12.32 -4.66
CA GLY A 78 -19.06 11.97 -3.35
C GLY A 78 -19.84 13.11 -2.72
N THR A 79 -20.34 12.85 -1.52
CA THR A 79 -21.11 13.82 -0.74
C THR A 79 -20.55 13.89 0.68
N HIS A 80 -20.17 15.09 1.12
CA HIS A 80 -19.80 15.34 2.50
C HIS A 80 -20.96 16.01 3.25
N ILE A 81 -21.42 15.40 4.35
CA ILE A 81 -22.52 15.94 5.16
C ILE A 81 -21.93 16.71 6.33
N PHE A 82 -22.34 17.96 6.50
CA PHE A 82 -21.87 18.80 7.61
C PHE A 82 -22.93 19.78 8.10
N GLN A 83 -22.78 20.23 9.34
CA GLN A 83 -23.56 21.34 9.90
C GLN A 83 -22.66 22.55 10.11
N ALA A 84 -23.14 23.73 9.74
CA ALA A 84 -22.39 24.95 9.97
C ALA A 84 -22.25 25.22 11.48
N SER A 85 -21.02 25.10 12.00
CA SER A 85 -20.70 25.19 13.43
C SER A 85 -20.31 26.61 13.88
N ALA A 86 -20.04 27.51 12.92
CA ALA A 86 -19.73 28.92 13.15
C ALA A 86 -19.95 29.75 11.86
N THR A 87 -19.54 31.02 11.87
CA THR A 87 -19.54 31.92 10.67
C THR A 87 -18.72 31.36 9.51
N VAL A 88 -17.75 30.50 9.82
CA VAL A 88 -16.90 29.76 8.90
C VAL A 88 -16.87 28.31 9.39
N THR A 89 -17.08 27.36 8.49
CA THR A 89 -16.95 25.92 8.74
C THR A 89 -15.91 25.37 7.78
N GLN A 90 -15.05 24.48 8.25
CA GLN A 90 -13.97 23.90 7.45
C GLN A 90 -13.99 22.38 7.61
N PHE A 91 -13.81 21.67 6.51
CA PHE A 91 -13.66 20.22 6.46
C PHE A 91 -12.70 19.85 5.33
N ASN A 92 -12.20 18.63 5.34
CA ASN A 92 -11.32 18.11 4.30
C ASN A 92 -12.07 17.07 3.48
N VAL A 93 -11.82 17.07 2.18
CA VAL A 93 -12.18 15.98 1.27
C VAL A 93 -10.88 15.24 0.96
N TYR A 94 -10.87 13.93 1.20
CA TYR A 94 -9.75 13.04 0.91
C TYR A 94 -10.11 12.19 -0.30
N MET A 95 -9.17 12.05 -1.23
CA MET A 95 -9.33 11.27 -2.45
C MET A 95 -8.05 10.48 -2.69
N ASN A 96 -8.19 9.18 -2.91
CA ASN A 96 -7.16 8.25 -3.35
C ASN A 96 -7.71 7.45 -4.53
N SER A 97 -6.88 6.59 -5.13
CA SER A 97 -7.33 5.58 -6.08
C SER A 97 -8.11 6.10 -7.30
N PHE A 98 -7.69 7.24 -7.85
CA PHE A 98 -8.37 7.89 -8.99
C PHE A 98 -7.48 8.20 -10.20
N PHE A 99 -6.17 7.95 -10.11
CA PHE A 99 -5.26 8.22 -11.23
C PHE A 99 -5.62 7.33 -12.43
N ASN A 100 -5.75 7.94 -13.61
CA ASN A 100 -6.24 7.27 -14.81
C ASN A 100 -5.35 7.50 -16.04
N GLY A 101 -4.08 7.86 -15.79
CA GLY A 101 -3.10 8.19 -16.83
C GLY A 101 -3.09 9.67 -17.27
N GLU A 102 -3.98 10.51 -16.73
CA GLU A 102 -3.96 11.96 -16.94
C GLU A 102 -3.30 12.67 -15.75
N ASN A 103 -2.54 13.74 -15.98
CA ASN A 103 -1.89 14.45 -14.88
C ASN A 103 -2.75 15.56 -14.27
N PHE A 104 -3.67 16.16 -15.03
CA PHE A 104 -4.46 17.31 -14.58
C PHE A 104 -5.89 16.91 -14.22
N TYR A 105 -6.34 17.39 -13.06
CA TYR A 105 -7.69 17.12 -12.57
C TYR A 105 -8.39 18.40 -12.10
N TYR A 106 -9.70 18.46 -12.31
CA TYR A 106 -10.58 19.55 -11.93
C TYR A 106 -11.53 19.07 -10.83
N PHE A 107 -11.35 19.57 -9.63
CA PHE A 107 -12.24 19.32 -8.51
C PHE A 107 -13.27 20.44 -8.40
N SER A 108 -14.53 20.08 -8.23
CA SER A 108 -15.62 21.03 -7.99
C SER A 108 -16.51 20.51 -6.86
N ILE A 109 -17.00 21.41 -6.01
CA ILE A 109 -17.93 21.09 -4.93
C ILE A 109 -19.11 22.06 -4.95
N GLU A 110 -20.32 21.51 -4.91
CA GLU A 110 -21.59 22.22 -4.79
C GLU A 110 -22.17 21.96 -3.39
N ILE A 111 -22.45 23.02 -2.65
CA ILE A 111 -23.10 22.97 -1.35
C ILE A 111 -24.60 23.16 -1.55
N ILE A 112 -25.40 22.19 -1.09
CA ILE A 112 -26.86 22.22 -1.10
C ILE A 112 -27.43 22.04 0.31
N ASP A 113 -28.66 22.50 0.53
CA ASP A 113 -29.39 22.25 1.78
C ASP A 113 -30.26 20.98 1.71
N SER A 114 -30.92 20.66 2.83
CA SER A 114 -31.84 19.50 2.93
C SER A 114 -33.06 19.55 2.02
N SER A 115 -33.33 20.67 1.35
CA SER A 115 -34.35 20.79 0.30
C SER A 115 -33.79 20.70 -1.12
N SER A 116 -32.51 20.33 -1.25
CA SER A 116 -31.73 20.33 -2.48
C SER A 116 -31.65 21.71 -3.14
N SER A 117 -31.74 22.78 -2.34
CA SER A 117 -31.51 24.14 -2.83
C SER A 117 -30.02 24.46 -2.81
N PHE A 118 -29.53 25.05 -3.91
CA PHE A 118 -28.17 25.57 -4.03
C PHE A 118 -27.85 26.61 -2.95
N VAL A 119 -26.67 26.50 -2.34
CA VAL A 119 -26.15 27.39 -1.29
C VAL A 119 -24.86 28.11 -1.73
N GLY A 120 -23.95 27.41 -2.39
CA GLY A 120 -22.70 27.95 -2.92
C GLY A 120 -21.84 26.86 -3.57
N ASP A 121 -20.84 27.23 -4.35
CA ASP A 121 -19.92 26.34 -5.04
C ASP A 121 -18.47 26.83 -4.96
N GLY A 122 -17.52 25.93 -5.22
CA GLY A 122 -16.12 26.24 -5.42
C GLY A 122 -15.42 25.19 -6.28
N ASP A 123 -14.35 25.60 -6.96
CA ASP A 123 -13.53 24.75 -7.83
C ASP A 123 -12.03 24.98 -7.62
N ILE A 124 -11.24 23.94 -7.87
CA ILE A 124 -9.78 23.98 -7.85
C ILE A 124 -9.22 22.97 -8.85
N THR A 125 -8.11 23.32 -9.49
CA THR A 125 -7.35 22.39 -10.34
C THR A 125 -6.18 21.83 -9.55
N LEU A 126 -5.90 20.55 -9.72
CA LEU A 126 -4.78 19.85 -9.11
C LEU A 126 -4.03 19.04 -10.15
N ILE A 127 -2.78 18.72 -9.83
CA ILE A 127 -1.92 17.87 -10.66
C ILE A 127 -1.50 16.65 -9.84
N VAL A 128 -1.53 15.48 -10.49
CA VAL A 128 -1.05 14.21 -9.96
C VAL A 128 -0.07 13.62 -10.96
N PHE A 129 1.07 13.17 -10.48
CA PHE A 129 2.08 12.46 -11.25
C PHE A 129 1.93 10.97 -10.99
N GLN A 130 2.08 10.14 -12.01
CA GLN A 130 2.17 8.70 -11.79
C GLN A 130 3.38 8.42 -10.92
N ASN A 131 3.23 7.61 -9.89
CA ASN A 131 4.38 7.03 -9.22
C ASN A 131 5.11 6.11 -10.22
N THR A 132 6.43 6.08 -10.16
CA THR A 132 7.24 5.55 -11.26
C THR A 132 8.53 4.96 -10.74
N VAL A 133 8.76 3.70 -11.09
CA VAL A 133 10.00 3.00 -10.81
C VAL A 133 11.00 3.28 -11.94
N MET A 134 12.14 3.86 -11.57
CA MET A 134 13.21 4.15 -12.51
C MET A 134 14.07 2.91 -12.76
N PRO A 135 14.46 2.62 -14.01
CA PRO A 135 15.31 1.48 -14.28
C PRO A 135 16.74 1.73 -13.76
N GLN A 136 17.38 0.69 -13.23
CA GLN A 136 18.75 0.80 -12.71
C GLN A 136 19.76 1.11 -13.83
N ARG A 137 20.61 2.12 -13.60
CA ARG A 137 21.63 2.59 -14.56
C ARG A 137 22.96 2.81 -13.87
N ASN A 138 24.05 2.73 -14.64
CA ASN A 138 25.39 2.95 -14.09
C ASN A 138 25.71 4.45 -13.95
N ASN A 139 25.27 5.27 -14.89
CA ASN A 139 25.60 6.68 -14.97
C ASN A 139 24.61 7.45 -15.85
N LEU A 140 24.48 8.75 -15.58
CA LEU A 140 23.72 9.72 -16.37
C LEU A 140 24.67 10.76 -16.97
N LEU A 141 25.00 10.58 -18.26
CA LEU A 141 25.90 11.47 -19.00
C LEU A 141 25.10 12.59 -19.67
N VAL A 142 25.41 13.84 -19.36
CA VAL A 142 24.58 14.99 -19.76
C VAL A 142 25.33 15.94 -20.70
N PHE A 143 24.73 16.21 -21.86
CA PHE A 143 25.19 17.22 -22.81
C PHE A 143 24.08 18.22 -23.10
N GLY A 144 24.41 19.50 -23.24
CA GLY A 144 23.38 20.48 -23.51
C GLY A 144 23.77 21.92 -23.23
N ASP A 145 22.74 22.72 -22.92
CA ASP A 145 22.85 24.14 -22.66
C ASP A 145 22.51 24.52 -21.20
N SER A 146 22.01 25.74 -20.99
CA SER A 146 21.71 26.29 -19.66
C SER A 146 20.57 25.57 -18.94
N LEU A 147 19.69 24.87 -19.67
CA LEU A 147 18.61 24.10 -19.05
C LEU A 147 19.12 22.90 -18.25
N SER A 148 20.35 22.43 -18.54
CA SER A 148 20.96 21.27 -17.89
C SER A 148 22.30 21.58 -17.23
N ASP A 149 22.76 22.84 -17.26
CA ASP A 149 24.06 23.25 -16.72
C ASP A 149 24.03 23.34 -15.18
N MET A 150 24.90 22.57 -14.52
CA MET A 150 25.08 22.55 -13.06
C MET A 150 26.14 23.53 -12.55
N GLY A 151 26.78 24.33 -13.42
CA GLY A 151 27.79 25.33 -13.04
C GLY A 151 29.03 25.38 -13.95
N ASN A 152 29.04 24.64 -15.05
CA ASN A 152 30.14 24.66 -16.02
C ASN A 152 30.34 26.06 -16.64
N ALA A 153 29.27 26.76 -17.03
CA ALA A 153 29.41 28.14 -17.52
C ALA A 153 29.92 29.07 -16.41
N LYS A 154 29.56 28.81 -15.15
CA LYS A 154 30.01 29.58 -13.98
C LYS A 154 31.50 29.39 -13.71
N ASN A 155 31.98 28.16 -13.84
CA ASN A 155 33.39 27.82 -13.67
C ASN A 155 34.25 28.18 -14.89
N SER A 156 33.62 28.62 -15.98
CA SER A 156 34.32 29.09 -17.18
C SER A 156 34.93 30.48 -17.01
N ILE A 157 35.77 30.87 -17.98
CA ILE A 157 36.35 32.22 -18.05
C ILE A 157 35.31 33.34 -18.13
N LEU A 158 34.08 33.06 -18.57
CA LEU A 158 33.01 34.05 -18.59
C LEU A 158 32.41 34.29 -17.19
N ASN A 159 32.55 33.33 -16.26
CA ASN A 159 32.08 33.42 -14.88
C ASN A 159 30.60 33.81 -14.76
N VAL A 160 29.76 33.24 -15.62
CA VAL A 160 28.31 33.50 -15.70
C VAL A 160 27.52 32.24 -15.34
N PRO A 161 26.38 32.34 -14.62
CA PRO A 161 25.71 33.57 -14.20
C PRO A 161 26.26 34.17 -12.89
N ASP A 162 25.79 35.37 -12.51
CA ASP A 162 26.12 35.96 -11.20
C ASP A 162 25.42 35.19 -10.06
N VAL A 163 26.14 34.91 -8.98
CA VAL A 163 25.61 34.24 -7.79
C VAL A 163 25.87 35.16 -6.60
N PRO A 164 24.83 35.74 -5.95
CA PRO A 164 23.39 35.78 -6.31
C PRO A 164 23.07 36.67 -7.53
N PRO A 165 21.85 36.60 -8.13
CA PRO A 165 20.63 35.94 -7.65
C PRO A 165 20.43 34.50 -8.10
N TYR A 166 21.29 33.98 -8.97
CA TYR A 166 21.21 32.57 -9.40
C TYR A 166 21.71 31.64 -8.30
N TRP A 167 21.20 30.40 -8.30
CA TRP A 167 21.53 29.40 -7.30
C TRP A 167 22.74 28.56 -7.75
N GLN A 168 23.84 28.64 -6.99
CA GLN A 168 25.03 27.80 -7.16
C GLN A 168 25.54 27.63 -8.62
N GLY A 169 25.43 28.69 -9.44
CA GLY A 169 25.90 28.69 -10.83
C GLY A 169 24.93 28.07 -11.86
N ARG A 170 23.77 27.58 -11.45
CA ARG A 170 22.68 27.15 -12.35
C ARG A 170 21.98 28.37 -12.93
N PHE A 171 21.38 28.23 -14.11
CA PHE A 171 20.55 29.29 -14.71
C PHE A 171 19.12 29.30 -14.13
N SER A 172 18.97 29.11 -12.83
CA SER A 172 17.70 29.09 -12.10
C SER A 172 17.89 29.57 -10.65
N ASN A 173 16.80 29.67 -9.88
CA ASN A 173 16.82 29.89 -8.43
C ASN A 173 16.97 28.60 -7.60
N GLY A 174 17.27 27.46 -8.23
CA GLY A 174 17.49 26.17 -7.57
C GLY A 174 18.08 25.15 -8.53
N GLN A 175 17.92 23.87 -8.19
CA GLN A 175 18.34 22.73 -9.02
C GLN A 175 17.65 22.76 -10.40
N VAL A 176 18.37 22.29 -11.42
CA VAL A 176 17.81 22.08 -12.76
C VAL A 176 17.25 20.66 -12.91
N TRP A 177 16.36 20.46 -13.90
CA TRP A 177 15.59 19.22 -14.10
C TRP A 177 16.45 17.94 -14.08
N ILE A 178 17.65 18.00 -14.65
CA ILE A 178 18.52 16.82 -14.75
C ILE A 178 19.07 16.38 -13.39
N GLU A 179 19.15 17.29 -12.41
CA GLU A 179 19.55 16.94 -11.04
C GLU A 179 18.46 16.07 -10.37
N TYR A 180 17.18 16.40 -10.58
CA TYR A 180 16.06 15.59 -10.10
C TYR A 180 15.97 14.24 -10.83
N VAL A 181 16.23 14.20 -12.13
CA VAL A 181 16.29 12.92 -12.89
C VAL A 181 17.44 12.05 -12.39
N SER A 182 18.61 12.64 -12.10
CA SER A 182 19.75 11.92 -11.50
C SER A 182 19.37 11.30 -10.15
N GLN A 183 18.68 12.06 -9.30
CA GLN A 183 18.19 11.58 -7.99
C GLN A 183 17.21 10.43 -8.14
N ALA A 184 16.28 10.51 -9.11
CA ALA A 184 15.30 9.45 -9.36
C ALA A 184 15.96 8.14 -9.85
N TYR A 185 17.09 8.22 -10.55
CA TYR A 185 17.91 7.05 -10.89
C TYR A 185 18.72 6.50 -9.71
N GLY A 186 18.76 7.16 -8.54
CA GLY A 186 19.70 6.85 -7.47
C GLY A 186 21.16 7.19 -7.80
N LEU A 187 21.39 8.06 -8.78
CA LEU A 187 22.72 8.42 -9.28
C LEU A 187 23.19 9.78 -8.76
N SER A 188 24.52 9.94 -8.64
CA SER A 188 25.16 11.23 -8.34
C SER A 188 25.88 11.76 -9.58
N THR A 189 25.25 12.71 -10.28
CA THR A 189 25.82 13.35 -11.47
C THR A 189 26.84 14.42 -11.06
N THR A 190 28.08 14.33 -11.56
CA THR A 190 29.15 15.29 -11.23
C THR A 190 29.43 16.29 -12.36
N ILE A 191 29.92 17.48 -12.02
CA ILE A 191 30.27 18.52 -13.01
C ILE A 191 31.60 18.18 -13.68
N GLY A 192 31.65 18.19 -15.01
CA GLY A 192 32.90 17.96 -15.76
C GLY A 192 33.03 18.83 -17.01
N SER A 193 34.26 19.25 -17.33
CA SER A 193 34.53 20.02 -18.55
C SER A 193 35.90 19.76 -19.17
N GLY A 194 36.01 19.93 -20.49
CA GLY A 194 37.28 19.76 -21.20
C GLY A 194 37.88 18.37 -21.01
N ILE A 195 38.97 18.28 -20.25
CA ILE A 195 39.68 17.03 -19.91
C ILE A 195 39.36 16.52 -18.51
N ASP A 196 38.68 17.32 -17.69
CA ASP A 196 38.33 16.96 -16.32
C ASP A 196 37.25 15.88 -16.34
N GLN A 197 37.30 14.99 -15.35
CA GLN A 197 36.29 13.96 -15.14
C GLN A 197 34.93 14.60 -14.79
N GLY A 198 33.87 13.83 -14.95
CA GLY A 198 32.51 14.21 -14.57
C GLY A 198 31.52 14.12 -15.72
N ASP A 199 30.27 13.90 -15.34
CA ASP A 199 29.20 13.35 -16.18
C ASP A 199 28.34 14.45 -16.80
N ASN A 200 28.15 15.57 -16.10
CA ASN A 200 27.47 16.72 -16.66
C ASN A 200 28.45 17.63 -17.41
N ARG A 201 28.33 17.63 -18.74
CA ARG A 201 29.14 18.39 -19.70
C ARG A 201 28.38 19.59 -20.28
N ALA A 202 27.15 19.85 -19.85
CA ALA A 202 26.32 20.94 -20.38
C ALA A 202 26.90 22.30 -20.00
N PHE A 203 26.76 23.29 -20.89
CA PHE A 203 27.25 24.65 -20.69
C PHE A 203 26.18 25.68 -21.06
N GLY A 204 25.85 26.58 -20.14
CA GLY A 204 24.91 27.67 -20.40
C GLY A 204 25.30 28.53 -21.60
N GLY A 205 24.37 28.71 -22.54
CA GLY A 205 24.62 29.45 -23.79
C GLY A 205 25.19 28.61 -24.95
N SER A 206 25.30 27.29 -24.80
CA SER A 206 25.72 26.38 -25.87
C SER A 206 24.69 26.28 -26.99
N GLN A 207 25.16 26.27 -28.23
CA GLN A 207 24.36 25.93 -29.41
C GLN A 207 24.59 24.47 -29.79
N THR A 208 23.74 23.91 -30.66
CA THR A 208 23.86 22.51 -31.11
C THR A 208 25.09 22.24 -31.97
N GLY A 209 25.72 23.24 -32.56
CA GLY A 209 26.85 23.02 -33.49
C GLY A 209 28.15 22.52 -32.84
N VAL A 210 29.22 22.50 -33.64
CA VAL A 210 30.61 22.38 -33.15
C VAL A 210 31.19 23.78 -32.85
N GLY A 211 32.40 23.82 -32.29
CA GLY A 211 33.11 25.07 -31.98
C GLY A 211 32.64 25.71 -30.68
N TYR A 212 32.69 27.04 -30.62
CA TYR A 212 32.40 27.79 -29.41
C TYR A 212 31.32 28.85 -29.65
N SER A 213 30.34 28.95 -28.77
CA SER A 213 29.44 30.11 -28.67
C SER A 213 30.11 31.23 -27.85
N TYR A 214 29.71 32.48 -28.12
CA TYR A 214 30.18 33.66 -27.39
C TYR A 214 31.70 33.73 -27.15
N VAL A 215 32.48 33.44 -28.20
CA VAL A 215 33.96 33.45 -28.26
C VAL A 215 34.65 32.39 -27.37
N LEU A 216 34.01 31.86 -26.31
CA LEU A 216 34.71 31.07 -25.28
C LEU A 216 33.95 29.87 -24.69
N LEU A 217 32.65 29.65 -24.98
CA LEU A 217 31.87 28.54 -24.41
C LEU A 217 31.71 27.38 -25.39
N PRO A 218 31.97 26.12 -25.02
CA PRO A 218 31.92 24.99 -25.94
C PRO A 218 30.47 24.65 -26.34
N ASN A 219 30.19 24.66 -27.64
CA ASN A 219 28.92 24.13 -28.16
C ASN A 219 28.82 22.62 -27.93
N VAL A 220 27.61 22.05 -28.07
CA VAL A 220 27.33 20.63 -27.77
C VAL A 220 28.27 19.67 -28.52
N GLY A 221 28.53 19.89 -29.81
CA GLY A 221 29.48 19.05 -30.55
C GLY A 221 30.92 19.12 -30.03
N THR A 222 31.31 20.25 -29.42
CA THR A 222 32.61 20.39 -28.74
C THR A 222 32.61 19.73 -27.37
N GLN A 223 31.48 19.74 -26.65
CA GLN A 223 31.33 19.03 -25.37
C GLN A 223 31.51 17.52 -25.58
N ILE A 224 30.81 16.94 -26.57
CA ILE A 224 30.87 15.52 -26.93
C ILE A 224 32.28 15.14 -27.38
N SER A 225 32.83 15.84 -28.37
CA SER A 225 34.15 15.50 -28.91
C SER A 225 35.26 15.62 -27.85
N ASN A 226 35.18 16.58 -26.93
CA ASN A 226 36.13 16.68 -25.81
C ASN A 226 35.98 15.52 -24.81
N TYR A 227 34.76 15.15 -24.45
CA TYR A 227 34.49 14.04 -23.55
C TYR A 227 35.02 12.73 -24.13
N VAL A 228 34.63 12.39 -25.36
CA VAL A 228 35.03 11.16 -26.04
C VAL A 228 36.54 11.08 -26.26
N ALA A 229 37.17 12.21 -26.61
CA ALA A 229 38.61 12.23 -26.89
C ALA A 229 39.50 12.20 -25.63
N ASN A 230 39.05 12.80 -24.51
CA ASN A 230 39.93 13.08 -23.38
C ASN A 230 39.49 12.47 -22.05
N VAL A 231 38.22 12.12 -21.88
CA VAL A 231 37.67 11.61 -20.63
C VAL A 231 37.40 10.12 -20.75
N GLN A 232 36.52 9.74 -21.68
CA GLN A 232 36.07 8.36 -21.82
C GLN A 232 35.83 8.01 -23.29
N SER A 233 36.64 7.09 -23.82
CA SER A 233 36.61 6.72 -25.24
C SER A 233 35.48 5.75 -25.63
N SER A 234 34.75 5.23 -24.64
CA SER A 234 33.63 4.30 -24.84
C SER A 234 32.58 4.48 -23.75
N ILE A 235 31.30 4.51 -24.11
CA ILE A 235 30.18 4.66 -23.20
C ILE A 235 29.57 3.26 -22.95
N SER A 236 29.22 2.94 -21.70
CA SER A 236 28.58 1.66 -21.39
C SER A 236 27.20 1.60 -22.04
N PRO A 237 26.76 0.44 -22.56
CA PRO A 237 25.37 0.27 -22.98
C PRO A 237 24.34 0.50 -21.86
N ASN A 238 24.77 0.40 -20.59
CA ASN A 238 23.94 0.63 -19.39
C ASN A 238 24.03 2.08 -18.84
N ASP A 239 24.75 2.97 -19.54
CA ASP A 239 24.75 4.41 -19.25
C ASP A 239 23.63 5.06 -20.07
N VAL A 240 22.94 6.04 -19.47
CA VAL A 240 21.92 6.84 -20.16
C VAL A 240 22.49 8.20 -20.54
N VAL A 241 22.23 8.66 -21.77
CA VAL A 241 22.75 9.94 -22.28
C VAL A 241 21.64 10.97 -22.47
N SER A 242 21.70 12.08 -21.73
CA SER A 242 20.78 13.21 -21.91
C SER A 242 21.34 14.22 -22.90
N LEU A 243 20.51 14.63 -23.87
CA LEU A 243 20.89 15.60 -24.90
C LEU A 243 19.77 16.65 -25.11
N TRP A 244 19.89 17.81 -24.46
CA TRP A 244 18.93 18.91 -24.62
C TRP A 244 19.61 20.21 -25.02
N SER A 245 19.34 20.65 -26.26
CA SER A 245 19.84 21.93 -26.79
C SER A 245 19.04 22.37 -28.03
N GLY A 246 19.28 23.60 -28.49
CA GLY A 246 18.65 24.21 -29.67
C GLY A 246 18.02 25.57 -29.40
N GLY A 247 17.73 25.91 -28.14
CA GLY A 247 17.16 27.21 -27.79
C GLY A 247 18.08 28.35 -28.19
N ASN A 248 19.37 28.25 -27.88
CA ASN A 248 20.37 29.26 -28.21
C ASN A 248 20.57 29.44 -29.72
N ASP A 249 20.36 28.40 -30.53
CA ASP A 249 20.44 28.46 -31.99
C ASP A 249 19.38 29.42 -32.57
N PHE A 250 18.18 29.44 -32.00
CA PHE A 250 17.09 30.35 -32.39
C PHE A 250 17.16 31.71 -31.72
N LEU A 251 17.52 31.76 -30.44
CA LEU A 251 17.53 33.01 -29.67
C LEU A 251 18.69 33.93 -30.09
N TYR A 252 19.87 33.35 -30.37
CA TYR A 252 21.12 34.09 -30.57
C TYR A 252 22.00 33.54 -31.71
N GLY A 253 21.65 32.40 -32.29
CA GLY A 253 22.35 31.81 -33.43
C GLY A 253 21.83 32.31 -34.78
N THR A 254 22.29 31.65 -35.84
CA THR A 254 21.82 31.86 -37.23
C THR A 254 21.34 30.57 -37.88
N ALA A 255 21.27 29.49 -37.10
CA ALA A 255 20.82 28.19 -37.57
C ALA A 255 19.28 28.15 -37.68
N ASN A 256 18.79 27.37 -38.63
CA ASN A 256 17.36 27.08 -38.79
C ASN A 256 17.07 25.65 -38.34
N SER A 257 15.79 25.28 -38.30
CA SER A 257 15.35 23.94 -37.89
C SER A 257 16.07 22.78 -38.61
N ASN A 258 16.45 22.92 -39.89
CA ASN A 258 17.17 21.85 -40.60
C ASN A 258 18.59 21.65 -40.07
N THR A 259 19.31 22.74 -39.82
CA THR A 259 20.68 22.69 -39.32
C THR A 259 20.71 22.10 -37.91
N ILE A 260 19.78 22.50 -37.05
CA ILE A 260 19.72 22.04 -35.66
C ILE A 260 19.44 20.52 -35.62
N VAL A 261 18.46 20.02 -36.38
CA VAL A 261 18.19 18.57 -36.47
C VAL A 261 19.37 17.79 -37.05
N ALA A 262 20.06 18.33 -38.06
CA ALA A 262 21.24 17.67 -38.61
C ALA A 262 22.41 17.58 -37.60
N ASN A 263 22.57 18.60 -36.75
CA ASN A 263 23.54 18.56 -35.66
C ASN A 263 23.14 17.48 -34.63
N MET A 264 21.88 17.45 -34.21
CA MET A 264 21.37 16.44 -33.26
C MET A 264 21.55 15.02 -33.80
N GLU A 265 21.22 14.77 -35.08
CA GLU A 265 21.48 13.48 -35.73
C GLU A 265 22.96 13.10 -35.66
N THR A 266 23.85 14.06 -35.96
CA THR A 266 25.31 13.82 -35.91
C THR A 266 25.77 13.42 -34.51
N HIS A 267 25.28 14.11 -33.47
CA HIS A 267 25.64 13.84 -32.08
C HIS A 267 25.16 12.48 -31.60
N ILE A 268 23.92 12.12 -31.89
CA ILE A 268 23.36 10.80 -31.55
C ILE A 268 24.19 9.69 -32.22
N ARG A 269 24.55 9.87 -33.50
CA ARG A 269 25.40 8.90 -34.22
C ARG A 269 26.81 8.81 -33.65
N GLU A 270 27.42 9.94 -33.25
CA GLU A 270 28.75 9.97 -32.64
C GLU A 270 28.76 9.22 -31.29
N LEU A 271 27.78 9.49 -30.44
CA LEU A 271 27.64 8.86 -29.13
C LEU A 271 27.30 7.36 -29.26
N SER A 272 26.42 7.00 -30.19
CA SER A 272 26.09 5.61 -30.49
C SER A 272 27.30 4.82 -31.00
N ALA A 273 28.14 5.44 -31.83
CA ALA A 273 29.35 4.83 -32.36
C ALA A 273 30.39 4.49 -31.29
N VAL A 274 30.36 5.17 -30.14
CA VAL A 274 31.24 4.89 -28.99
C VAL A 274 30.57 4.06 -27.89
N GLY A 275 29.34 3.60 -28.09
CA GLY A 275 28.72 2.57 -27.23
C GLY A 275 27.41 2.98 -26.57
N ALA A 276 27.01 4.25 -26.61
CA ALA A 276 25.73 4.69 -26.03
C ALA A 276 24.55 3.97 -26.72
N ARG A 277 23.60 3.46 -25.94
CA ARG A 277 22.42 2.76 -26.44
C ARG A 277 21.10 3.38 -26.00
N GLU A 278 21.12 4.16 -24.93
CA GLU A 278 19.93 4.80 -24.37
C GLU A 278 20.10 6.32 -24.30
N PHE A 279 19.06 7.05 -24.68
CA PHE A 279 19.08 8.51 -24.74
C PHE A 279 17.82 9.13 -24.15
N ILE A 280 17.99 10.25 -23.45
CA ILE A 280 16.90 11.15 -23.05
C ILE A 280 16.98 12.39 -23.94
N ILE A 281 15.97 12.61 -24.79
CA ILE A 281 15.97 13.69 -25.77
C ILE A 281 14.68 14.50 -25.66
N PRO A 282 14.70 15.62 -24.93
CA PRO A 282 13.60 16.58 -24.95
C PRO A 282 13.56 17.38 -26.25
N ASN A 283 12.36 17.73 -26.69
CA ASN A 283 12.17 18.73 -27.74
C ASN A 283 12.32 20.17 -27.18
N LEU A 284 12.10 21.20 -28.02
CA LEU A 284 12.15 22.57 -27.54
C LEU A 284 10.79 23.06 -27.00
N PRO A 285 10.77 23.72 -25.82
CA PRO A 285 9.58 24.39 -25.32
C PRO A 285 9.18 25.57 -26.24
N PRO A 286 7.96 26.11 -26.13
CA PRO A 286 7.49 27.25 -26.92
C PRO A 286 8.29 28.52 -26.58
N LEU A 287 9.41 28.74 -27.28
CA LEU A 287 10.33 29.85 -27.03
C LEU A 287 9.65 31.22 -27.20
N GLU A 288 8.61 31.30 -28.02
CA GLU A 288 7.82 32.53 -28.22
C GLU A 288 7.08 33.00 -26.96
N LYS A 289 6.84 32.10 -26.00
CA LYS A 289 6.22 32.42 -24.70
C LYS A 289 7.24 32.91 -23.66
N THR A 290 8.53 32.88 -23.96
CA THR A 290 9.56 33.38 -23.03
C THR A 290 9.53 34.92 -22.93
N PRO A 291 9.79 35.52 -21.75
CA PRO A 291 9.81 36.98 -21.60
C PRO A 291 10.78 37.70 -22.56
N GLU A 292 11.88 37.05 -22.94
CA GLU A 292 12.84 37.56 -23.94
C GLU A 292 12.20 37.71 -25.33
N ILE A 293 11.39 36.75 -25.77
CA ILE A 293 10.75 36.79 -27.08
C ILE A 293 9.46 37.60 -27.07
N LEU A 294 8.73 37.62 -25.96
CA LEU A 294 7.57 38.51 -25.76
C LEU A 294 7.96 39.99 -25.93
N GLY A 295 9.21 40.35 -25.62
CA GLY A 295 9.76 41.69 -25.88
C GLY A 295 10.05 42.03 -27.35
N ARG A 296 9.97 41.07 -28.28
CA ARG A 296 10.25 41.24 -29.72
C ARG A 296 8.98 41.56 -30.52
N SER A 297 9.13 41.92 -31.80
CA SER A 297 7.97 42.20 -32.66
C SER A 297 7.15 40.95 -32.96
N GLN A 298 5.83 41.08 -33.16
CA GLN A 298 4.95 39.95 -33.46
C GLN A 298 5.43 39.08 -34.64
N ASN A 299 6.00 39.70 -35.67
CA ASN A 299 6.56 38.96 -36.81
C ASN A 299 7.74 38.07 -36.40
N GLN A 300 8.59 38.53 -35.48
CA GLN A 300 9.71 37.75 -34.95
C GLN A 300 9.20 36.63 -34.05
N GLN A 301 8.23 36.90 -33.18
CA GLN A 301 7.58 35.88 -32.34
C GLN A 301 7.00 34.75 -33.19
N ASN A 302 6.17 35.10 -34.19
CA ASN A 302 5.55 34.12 -35.10
C ASN A 302 6.59 33.34 -35.92
N SER A 303 7.70 33.99 -36.32
CA SER A 303 8.77 33.32 -37.05
C SER A 303 9.50 32.30 -36.18
N ILE A 304 9.76 32.63 -34.92
CA ILE A 304 10.41 31.73 -33.96
C ILE A 304 9.48 30.57 -33.63
N ALA A 305 8.21 30.84 -33.32
CA ALA A 305 7.20 29.82 -33.06
C ALA A 305 7.12 28.79 -34.22
N SER A 306 7.06 29.28 -35.46
CA SER A 306 7.02 28.41 -36.64
C SER A 306 8.29 27.58 -36.82
N GLU A 307 9.47 28.10 -36.49
CA GLU A 307 10.73 27.36 -36.59
C GLU A 307 10.89 26.33 -35.47
N VAL A 308 10.43 26.64 -34.24
CA VAL A 308 10.42 25.71 -33.11
C VAL A 308 9.50 24.52 -33.42
N VAL A 309 8.27 24.78 -33.89
CA VAL A 309 7.34 23.71 -34.32
C VAL A 309 7.96 22.86 -35.44
N SER A 310 8.57 23.51 -36.44
CA SER A 310 9.27 22.82 -37.54
C SER A 310 10.46 21.98 -37.05
N TYR A 311 11.21 22.45 -36.05
CA TYR A 311 12.29 21.70 -35.41
C TYR A 311 11.75 20.48 -34.66
N ASN A 312 10.76 20.66 -33.78
CA ASN A 312 10.18 19.58 -32.97
C ASN A 312 9.61 18.45 -33.83
N GLN A 313 8.89 18.79 -34.91
CA GLN A 313 8.37 17.79 -35.87
C GLN A 313 9.47 16.99 -36.56
N LYS A 314 10.56 17.65 -36.97
CA LYS A 314 11.70 17.00 -37.62
C LYS A 314 12.53 16.18 -36.64
N LEU A 315 12.68 16.64 -35.40
CA LEU A 315 13.36 15.91 -34.33
C LEU A 315 12.60 14.62 -34.00
N LEU A 316 11.28 14.68 -33.85
CA LEU A 316 10.45 13.49 -33.63
C LEU A 316 10.58 12.48 -34.78
N SER A 317 10.56 12.97 -36.03
CA SER A 317 10.79 12.13 -37.21
C SER A 317 12.20 11.52 -37.23
N LEU A 318 13.22 12.28 -36.83
CA LEU A 318 14.60 11.80 -36.73
C LEU A 318 14.70 10.68 -35.67
N ILE A 319 14.16 10.92 -34.47
CA ILE A 319 14.22 9.98 -33.34
C ILE A 319 13.57 8.64 -33.72
N GLY A 320 12.36 8.66 -34.29
CA GLY A 320 11.68 7.44 -34.72
C GLY A 320 12.48 6.65 -35.78
N ASN A 321 13.15 7.34 -36.71
CA ASN A 321 13.97 6.68 -37.72
C ASN A 321 15.28 6.12 -37.13
N ILE A 322 16.00 6.91 -36.34
CA ILE A 322 17.34 6.56 -35.85
C ILE A 322 17.28 5.51 -34.73
N SER A 323 16.24 5.52 -33.90
CA SER A 323 16.00 4.48 -32.89
C SER A 323 15.93 3.10 -33.54
N VAL A 324 15.14 2.95 -34.61
CA VAL A 324 15.03 1.68 -35.35
C VAL A 324 16.30 1.37 -36.15
N GLU A 325 16.91 2.37 -36.79
CA GLU A 325 18.11 2.19 -37.62
C GLU A 325 19.30 1.67 -36.80
N LEU A 326 19.51 2.22 -35.61
CA LEU A 326 20.68 1.95 -34.77
C LEU A 326 20.39 1.04 -33.58
N GLY A 327 19.12 0.65 -33.36
CA GLY A 327 18.71 -0.14 -32.20
C GLY A 327 18.91 0.62 -30.88
N LEU A 328 18.45 1.87 -30.84
CA LEU A 328 18.58 2.74 -29.66
C LEU A 328 17.25 2.83 -28.93
N GLU A 329 17.34 2.84 -27.61
CA GLU A 329 16.26 3.26 -26.74
C GLU A 329 16.31 4.79 -26.61
N ILE A 330 15.22 5.48 -26.96
CA ILE A 330 15.17 6.94 -26.90
C ILE A 330 13.91 7.37 -26.17
N HIS A 331 14.10 7.88 -24.96
CA HIS A 331 13.10 8.51 -24.13
C HIS A 331 12.87 9.94 -24.64
N PHE A 332 11.79 10.13 -25.39
CA PHE A 332 11.44 11.43 -25.97
C PHE A 332 10.55 12.23 -25.01
N ILE A 333 11.03 13.40 -24.58
CA ILE A 333 10.27 14.29 -23.68
C ILE A 333 9.64 15.42 -24.50
N ASP A 334 8.30 15.46 -24.56
CA ASP A 334 7.57 16.52 -25.26
C ASP A 334 7.45 17.79 -24.39
N ALA A 335 8.58 18.48 -24.23
CA ALA A 335 8.66 19.76 -23.53
C ALA A 335 7.74 20.84 -24.13
N TRP A 336 7.39 20.77 -25.42
CA TRP A 336 6.50 21.72 -26.05
C TRP A 336 5.06 21.61 -25.54
N THR A 337 4.52 20.40 -25.54
CA THR A 337 3.16 20.13 -25.05
C THR A 337 3.09 20.39 -23.54
N LEU A 338 4.05 19.85 -22.80
CA LEU A 338 4.21 20.08 -21.36
C LEU A 338 4.12 21.57 -20.97
N PHE A 339 4.90 22.44 -21.62
CA PHE A 339 4.91 23.86 -21.29
C PHE A 339 3.58 24.54 -21.64
N ASN A 340 2.88 24.11 -22.69
CA ASN A 340 1.58 24.66 -23.01
C ASN A 340 0.54 24.26 -21.97
N ASP A 341 0.50 22.98 -21.60
CA ASP A 341 -0.44 22.47 -20.61
C ASP A 341 -0.24 23.11 -19.24
N ILE A 342 1.02 23.30 -18.82
CA ILE A 342 1.35 24.04 -17.59
C ILE A 342 0.94 25.50 -17.67
N VAL A 343 1.14 26.18 -18.81
CA VAL A 343 0.72 27.58 -18.95
C VAL A 343 -0.80 27.72 -18.85
N ASP A 344 -1.54 26.76 -19.40
CA ASP A 344 -3.00 26.77 -19.40
C ASP A 344 -3.59 26.34 -18.04
N ASN A 345 -2.85 25.57 -17.24
CA ASN A 345 -3.27 25.04 -15.93
C ASN A 345 -2.35 25.46 -14.77
N SER A 346 -1.71 26.62 -14.86
CA SER A 346 -0.57 26.98 -13.99
C SER A 346 -0.91 27.00 -12.49
N MET A 347 -2.16 27.30 -12.14
CA MET A 347 -2.60 27.32 -10.74
C MET A 347 -2.58 25.94 -10.09
N ALA A 348 -2.73 24.85 -10.86
CA ALA A 348 -2.62 23.48 -10.35
C ALA A 348 -1.21 23.16 -9.82
N LEU A 349 -0.22 23.95 -10.25
CA LEU A 349 1.19 23.81 -9.89
C LEU A 349 1.65 24.92 -8.92
N GLY A 350 0.72 25.74 -8.41
CA GLY A 350 1.04 26.91 -7.58
C GLY A 350 1.68 28.08 -8.35
N ILE A 351 1.69 28.04 -9.69
CA ILE A 351 2.28 29.09 -10.54
C ILE A 351 1.21 30.14 -10.86
N VAL A 352 1.43 31.36 -10.39
CA VAL A 352 0.51 32.51 -10.58
C VAL A 352 0.97 33.47 -11.68
N ASN A 353 2.25 33.42 -12.07
CA ASN A 353 2.79 34.25 -13.16
C ASN A 353 3.51 33.41 -14.22
N THR A 354 2.93 33.37 -15.43
CA THR A 354 3.47 32.62 -16.58
C THR A 354 4.09 33.52 -17.66
N GLN A 355 4.12 34.84 -17.48
CA GLN A 355 4.44 35.81 -18.54
C GLN A 355 5.67 36.66 -18.23
N ASP A 356 5.85 37.06 -16.97
CA ASP A 356 6.98 37.88 -16.53
C ASP A 356 8.09 37.01 -15.91
N SER A 357 9.28 37.58 -15.81
CA SER A 357 10.42 36.97 -15.12
C SER A 357 10.42 37.33 -13.63
N ALA A 358 10.61 36.35 -12.74
CA ALA A 358 10.75 36.57 -11.30
C ALA A 358 11.91 37.53 -10.96
N CYS A 359 13.00 37.40 -11.70
CA CYS A 359 14.15 38.27 -11.63
C CYS A 359 14.14 39.24 -12.81
N SER A 360 14.06 40.54 -12.51
CA SER A 360 14.03 41.61 -13.49
C SER A 360 15.35 42.39 -13.47
N ALA A 361 16.08 42.32 -14.59
CA ALA A 361 17.40 42.91 -14.70
C ALA A 361 17.38 44.45 -14.79
N SER A 362 18.31 45.09 -14.08
CA SER A 362 18.82 46.42 -14.44
C SER A 362 19.88 46.26 -15.53
N ALA A 363 19.75 47.00 -16.64
CA ALA A 363 20.56 46.84 -17.86
C ALA A 363 22.03 46.46 -17.63
N THR A 364 22.45 45.30 -18.16
CA THR A 364 23.81 44.75 -18.10
C THR A 364 24.69 45.22 -19.28
N LEU A 365 26.01 45.15 -19.09
CA LEU A 365 27.02 45.36 -20.13
C LEU A 365 27.16 44.17 -21.10
N LEU A 366 26.68 42.98 -20.72
CA LEU A 366 26.64 41.78 -21.56
C LEU A 366 25.28 41.68 -22.25
N PRO A 367 25.21 41.36 -23.56
CA PRO A 367 23.96 41.27 -24.32
C PRO A 367 23.16 39.99 -24.03
N LEU A 368 23.29 39.42 -22.83
CA LEU A 368 22.57 38.22 -22.40
C LEU A 368 21.39 38.64 -21.51
N PRO A 369 20.18 38.09 -21.72
CA PRO A 369 18.99 38.48 -20.97
C PRO A 369 18.91 37.76 -19.62
N ILE A 370 20.05 37.71 -18.93
CA ILE A 370 20.23 37.12 -17.61
C ILE A 370 20.28 38.21 -16.53
N CYS A 371 19.96 37.83 -15.32
CA CYS A 371 20.08 38.68 -14.15
C CYS A 371 21.53 38.86 -13.67
N ASN A 372 21.71 39.86 -12.81
CA ASN A 372 22.97 40.16 -12.14
C ASN A 372 22.71 40.46 -10.66
N SER A 373 23.78 40.64 -9.89
CA SER A 373 23.70 40.95 -8.45
C SER A 373 22.97 42.26 -8.09
N ALA A 374 22.68 43.13 -9.06
CA ALA A 374 21.95 44.38 -8.89
C ALA A 374 20.49 44.30 -9.41
N SER A 375 20.03 43.11 -9.79
CA SER A 375 18.69 42.88 -10.33
C SER A 375 17.64 42.82 -9.21
N THR A 376 16.40 43.13 -9.54
CA THR A 376 15.28 43.07 -8.60
C THR A 376 14.61 41.71 -8.67
N LEU A 377 14.46 41.05 -7.51
CA LEU A 377 13.83 39.75 -7.37
C LEU A 377 12.39 39.91 -6.84
N ALA A 378 11.46 39.14 -7.37
CA ALA A 378 10.11 39.01 -6.84
C ALA A 378 10.13 38.43 -5.42
N ALA A 379 9.11 38.75 -4.60
CA ALA A 379 9.02 38.27 -3.23
C ALA A 379 8.93 36.73 -3.16
N ASN A 380 8.11 36.14 -4.04
CA ASN A 380 7.90 34.69 -4.14
C ASN A 380 8.29 34.24 -5.56
N PRO A 381 9.58 33.97 -5.83
CA PRO A 381 10.03 33.58 -7.17
C PRO A 381 9.48 32.21 -7.61
N ASP A 382 9.08 31.35 -6.67
CA ASP A 382 8.55 30.02 -6.94
C ASP A 382 7.11 30.02 -7.50
N GLU A 383 6.38 31.13 -7.38
CA GLU A 383 5.07 31.32 -8.01
C GLU A 383 5.19 31.76 -9.49
N TYR A 384 6.40 31.88 -10.02
CA TYR A 384 6.69 32.26 -11.41
C TYR A 384 7.13 31.05 -12.23
N LEU A 385 6.74 31.01 -13.50
CA LEU A 385 7.23 30.02 -14.45
C LEU A 385 8.67 30.29 -14.87
N PHE A 386 9.02 31.56 -15.07
CA PHE A 386 10.34 31.99 -15.54
C PHE A 386 11.13 32.70 -14.43
N PHE A 387 12.36 32.23 -14.19
CA PHE A 387 13.26 32.87 -13.24
C PHE A 387 13.82 34.17 -13.82
N ASP A 388 14.37 34.11 -15.03
CA ASP A 388 14.81 35.29 -15.78
C ASP A 388 14.02 35.40 -17.09
N LYS A 389 14.54 36.07 -18.12
CA LYS A 389 13.80 36.25 -19.36
C LYS A 389 13.75 35.02 -20.27
N ALA A 390 14.49 33.96 -19.97
CA ALA A 390 14.59 32.78 -20.81
C ALA A 390 14.49 31.47 -20.01
N HIS A 391 14.98 31.45 -18.77
CA HIS A 391 15.13 30.22 -18.00
C HIS A 391 13.98 29.98 -17.02
N PRO A 392 13.56 28.71 -16.86
CA PRO A 392 12.54 28.35 -15.87
C PRO A 392 13.00 28.56 -14.42
N THR A 393 12.04 28.63 -13.50
CA THR A 393 12.31 28.55 -12.05
C THR A 393 12.60 27.12 -11.61
N ARG A 394 13.10 26.94 -10.38
CA ARG A 394 13.33 25.63 -9.77
C ARG A 394 12.05 24.78 -9.73
N VAL A 395 10.90 25.42 -9.50
CA VAL A 395 9.58 24.77 -9.47
C VAL A 395 9.26 24.21 -10.85
N MET A 396 9.43 25.00 -11.89
CA MET A 396 9.22 24.52 -13.26
C MET A 396 10.22 23.42 -13.64
N HIS A 397 11.48 23.51 -13.21
CA HIS A 397 12.46 22.44 -13.41
C HIS A 397 12.07 21.13 -12.72
N LYS A 398 11.53 21.20 -11.49
CA LYS A 398 11.01 20.04 -10.74
C LYS A 398 9.85 19.37 -11.49
N PHE A 399 8.93 20.14 -12.05
CA PHE A 399 7.84 19.56 -12.83
C PHE A 399 8.33 18.96 -14.14
N ILE A 400 9.24 19.63 -14.87
CA ILE A 400 9.88 19.05 -16.06
C ILE A 400 10.50 17.68 -15.75
N SER A 401 11.15 17.53 -14.59
CA SER A 401 11.70 16.23 -14.20
C SER A 401 10.64 15.18 -13.92
N TYR A 402 9.51 15.50 -13.29
CA TYR A 402 8.45 14.51 -13.06
C TYR A 402 7.82 13.99 -14.35
N PHE A 403 7.61 14.86 -15.34
CA PHE A 403 7.19 14.42 -16.68
C PHE A 403 8.28 13.59 -17.38
N ALA A 404 9.55 13.95 -17.20
CA ALA A 404 10.65 13.16 -17.73
C ALA A 404 10.72 11.77 -17.08
N ILE A 405 10.59 11.69 -15.75
CA ILE A 405 10.61 10.45 -14.97
C ILE A 405 9.50 9.50 -15.45
N GLN A 406 8.25 9.96 -15.54
CA GLN A 406 7.14 9.16 -16.07
C GLN A 406 7.36 8.69 -17.52
N SER A 407 8.08 9.47 -18.33
CA SER A 407 8.38 9.09 -19.72
C SER A 407 9.54 8.10 -19.84
N ILE A 408 10.33 7.92 -18.79
CA ILE A 408 11.53 7.09 -18.75
C ILE A 408 11.27 5.78 -18.01
N GLY A 409 10.63 5.85 -16.85
CA GLY A 409 10.42 4.72 -15.96
C GLY A 409 9.18 3.91 -16.29
N TYR A 410 8.91 2.95 -15.41
CA TYR A 410 7.72 2.10 -15.46
C TYR A 410 6.70 2.60 -14.45
N GLY A 411 5.45 2.74 -14.89
CA GLY A 411 4.35 3.11 -14.02
C GLY A 411 4.18 2.09 -12.90
N GLU A 412 4.04 2.59 -11.69
CA GLU A 412 3.67 1.85 -10.49
C GLU A 412 2.70 2.79 -9.79
N THR A 413 1.40 2.51 -9.88
CA THR A 413 0.39 3.55 -9.67
C THR A 413 0.03 3.72 -8.20
N ASP A 414 0.05 2.66 -7.41
CA ASP A 414 -0.42 2.62 -6.03
C ASP A 414 0.68 2.46 -4.98
N GLY A 415 1.95 2.31 -5.38
CA GLY A 415 3.08 2.40 -4.45
C GLY A 415 3.45 1.10 -3.75
N ASP A 416 2.96 -0.05 -4.20
CA ASP A 416 3.09 -1.35 -3.54
C ASP A 416 4.35 -2.15 -3.93
N GLY A 417 5.12 -1.68 -4.92
CA GLY A 417 6.33 -2.33 -5.43
C GLY A 417 6.15 -3.14 -6.72
N VAL A 418 4.92 -3.33 -7.22
CA VAL A 418 4.62 -4.08 -8.45
C VAL A 418 4.23 -3.12 -9.56
N ILE A 419 4.96 -3.14 -10.69
CA ILE A 419 4.67 -2.22 -11.79
C ILE A 419 3.33 -2.54 -12.48
N ASP A 420 2.62 -1.52 -12.97
CA ASP A 420 1.24 -1.62 -13.51
C ASP A 420 1.03 -2.70 -14.58
N ASN A 421 2.10 -3.06 -15.32
CA ASN A 421 2.01 -4.06 -16.39
C ASN A 421 1.92 -5.51 -15.86
N TYR A 422 2.30 -5.72 -14.60
CA TYR A 422 2.28 -7.00 -13.91
C TYR A 422 1.36 -7.00 -12.69
N ASP A 423 0.85 -5.84 -12.28
CA ASP A 423 -0.11 -5.67 -11.20
C ASP A 423 -1.54 -6.03 -11.66
N LEU A 424 -2.14 -7.01 -10.98
CA LEU A 424 -3.52 -7.48 -11.16
C LEU A 424 -4.49 -6.84 -10.16
N CYS A 425 -3.99 -6.26 -9.08
CA CYS A 425 -4.73 -5.65 -7.99
C CYS A 425 -4.48 -4.14 -7.94
N PRO A 426 -4.95 -3.39 -8.95
CA PRO A 426 -4.76 -1.96 -8.97
C PRO A 426 -5.43 -1.35 -7.74
N TRP A 427 -4.66 -0.60 -6.95
CA TRP A 427 -5.07 0.09 -5.71
C TRP A 427 -4.96 -0.73 -4.43
N THR A 428 -3.85 -1.44 -4.27
CA THR A 428 -3.51 -2.04 -2.98
C THR A 428 -3.22 -0.97 -1.93
N GLU A 429 -3.68 -1.21 -0.70
CA GLU A 429 -3.54 -0.22 0.38
C GLU A 429 -2.07 0.00 0.73
N PHE A 430 -1.66 1.26 0.85
CA PHE A 430 -0.27 1.61 1.14
C PHE A 430 0.24 0.97 2.43
N GLY A 431 1.38 0.28 2.33
CA GLY A 431 2.04 -0.39 3.46
C GLY A 431 1.57 -1.83 3.72
N LYS A 432 0.68 -2.37 2.88
CA LYS A 432 0.37 -3.80 2.87
C LYS A 432 1.48 -4.57 2.15
N SER A 433 1.74 -5.79 2.60
CA SER A 433 2.54 -6.75 1.85
C SER A 433 1.73 -7.28 0.68
N VAL A 434 2.34 -7.33 -0.50
CA VAL A 434 1.72 -7.82 -1.71
C VAL A 434 2.44 -9.04 -2.25
N ASP A 435 1.71 -9.89 -2.96
CA ASP A 435 2.28 -11.00 -3.70
C ASP A 435 2.96 -10.54 -5.01
N LEU A 436 3.32 -11.49 -5.88
CA LEU A 436 3.95 -11.18 -7.17
C LEU A 436 3.00 -10.50 -8.17
N ASP A 437 1.70 -10.58 -7.94
CA ASP A 437 0.66 -10.00 -8.78
C ASP A 437 0.15 -8.65 -8.22
N GLY A 438 0.76 -8.12 -7.15
CA GLY A 438 0.41 -6.83 -6.54
C GLY A 438 -0.78 -6.90 -5.59
N CYS A 439 -1.27 -8.10 -5.25
CA CYS A 439 -2.43 -8.28 -4.40
C CYS A 439 -2.04 -8.42 -2.93
N SER A 440 -2.67 -7.65 -2.03
CA SER A 440 -2.59 -7.92 -0.60
C SER A 440 -3.50 -9.08 -0.21
N TRP A 441 -3.24 -9.68 0.96
CA TRP A 441 -4.05 -10.79 1.48
C TRP A 441 -5.55 -10.48 1.46
N GLU A 442 -5.97 -9.25 1.79
CA GLU A 442 -7.38 -8.86 1.81
C GLU A 442 -8.06 -8.82 0.42
N GLN A 443 -7.28 -8.72 -0.65
CA GLN A 443 -7.77 -8.66 -2.03
C GLN A 443 -7.74 -10.04 -2.72
N LEU A 444 -6.99 -10.99 -2.17
CA LEU A 444 -6.96 -12.37 -2.65
C LEU A 444 -8.28 -13.09 -2.33
N ASP A 445 -8.50 -14.20 -3.02
CA ASP A 445 -9.66 -15.09 -2.89
C ASP A 445 -9.09 -16.51 -2.80
N ASP A 446 -8.84 -16.96 -1.57
CA ASP A 446 -8.07 -18.18 -1.30
C ASP A 446 -8.88 -19.46 -1.63
N ASP A 447 -10.20 -19.42 -1.46
CA ASP A 447 -11.10 -20.56 -1.69
C ASP A 447 -11.85 -20.51 -3.05
N ASN A 448 -11.64 -19.45 -3.82
CA ASN A 448 -12.16 -19.23 -5.18
C ASN A 448 -13.69 -19.19 -5.26
N ASP A 449 -14.36 -18.68 -4.24
CA ASP A 449 -15.80 -18.50 -4.20
C ASP A 449 -16.27 -17.15 -4.83
N ASN A 450 -15.32 -16.31 -5.26
CA ASN A 450 -15.44 -14.96 -5.81
C ASN A 450 -15.67 -13.84 -4.78
N ILE A 451 -15.49 -14.10 -3.50
CA ILE A 451 -15.47 -13.11 -2.42
C ILE A 451 -14.02 -13.00 -1.93
N ALA A 452 -13.47 -11.79 -1.95
CA ALA A 452 -12.09 -11.59 -1.49
C ALA A 452 -12.00 -11.80 0.03
N ASN A 453 -10.89 -12.36 0.50
CA ASN A 453 -10.60 -12.69 1.90
C ASN A 453 -10.94 -11.57 2.89
N GLY A 454 -10.71 -10.30 2.53
CA GLY A 454 -11.01 -9.16 3.40
C GLY A 454 -12.51 -8.87 3.58
N GLN A 455 -13.36 -9.45 2.75
CA GLN A 455 -14.83 -9.38 2.77
C GLN A 455 -15.48 -10.73 3.09
N ASP A 456 -14.69 -11.80 3.13
CA ASP A 456 -15.14 -13.16 3.32
C ASP A 456 -15.13 -13.53 4.81
N ASN A 457 -16.30 -13.91 5.33
CA ASN A 457 -16.46 -14.41 6.70
C ASN A 457 -16.31 -15.95 6.78
N CYS A 458 -16.28 -16.64 5.64
CA CYS A 458 -16.23 -18.09 5.48
C CYS A 458 -15.08 -18.53 4.54
N PRO A 459 -13.80 -18.31 4.92
CA PRO A 459 -12.60 -18.42 4.08
C PRO A 459 -12.17 -19.85 3.67
N SER A 460 -13.08 -20.81 3.70
CA SER A 460 -12.83 -22.22 3.38
C SER A 460 -14.07 -22.86 2.79
N THR A 461 -14.78 -22.11 1.96
CA THR A 461 -15.92 -22.59 1.21
C THR A 461 -15.48 -23.53 0.11
N GLU A 462 -16.26 -24.59 -0.12
CA GLU A 462 -15.93 -25.58 -1.14
C GLU A 462 -15.94 -24.96 -2.54
N ILE A 463 -14.90 -25.21 -3.33
CA ILE A 463 -14.73 -24.64 -4.67
C ILE A 463 -15.97 -24.93 -5.54
N GLY A 464 -16.68 -23.87 -5.93
CA GLY A 464 -17.86 -23.93 -6.79
C GLY A 464 -19.20 -24.01 -6.05
N ALA A 465 -19.21 -23.91 -4.72
CA ALA A 465 -20.42 -23.69 -3.93
C ALA A 465 -21.07 -22.34 -4.25
N VAL A 466 -22.37 -22.22 -4.00
CA VAL A 466 -23.09 -20.94 -4.14
C VAL A 466 -23.06 -20.23 -2.80
N VAL A 467 -22.37 -19.09 -2.76
CA VAL A 467 -22.19 -18.28 -1.54
C VAL A 467 -23.07 -17.04 -1.53
N ASP A 468 -23.29 -16.49 -0.34
CA ASP A 468 -23.94 -15.19 -0.16
C ASP A 468 -22.95 -14.02 -0.25
N ILE A 469 -23.32 -12.85 0.28
CA ILE A 469 -22.46 -11.65 0.21
C ILE A 469 -21.27 -11.71 1.18
N ASP A 470 -21.34 -12.60 2.16
CA ASP A 470 -20.37 -12.76 3.23
C ASP A 470 -19.43 -13.97 2.95
N GLY A 471 -19.50 -14.57 1.74
CA GLY A 471 -18.69 -15.72 1.33
C GLY A 471 -19.17 -17.06 1.88
N CYS A 472 -20.33 -17.10 2.54
CA CYS A 472 -20.78 -18.32 3.20
C CYS A 472 -21.76 -19.12 2.33
N SER A 473 -21.48 -20.42 2.16
CA SER A 473 -22.40 -21.39 1.54
C SER A 473 -23.54 -21.79 2.49
N ALA A 474 -24.56 -22.48 1.97
CA ALA A 474 -25.67 -22.97 2.81
C ALA A 474 -25.21 -24.00 3.85
N GLU A 475 -24.15 -24.75 3.55
CA GLU A 475 -23.58 -25.78 4.41
C GLU A 475 -22.78 -25.19 5.61
N GLN A 476 -22.36 -23.92 5.51
CA GLN A 476 -21.59 -23.23 6.54
C GLN A 476 -22.44 -22.25 7.38
N ARG A 477 -23.66 -21.95 6.95
CA ARG A 477 -24.56 -21.03 7.65
C ARG A 477 -25.55 -21.80 8.50
N ASP A 478 -25.83 -21.25 9.67
CA ASP A 478 -26.87 -21.65 10.61
C ASP A 478 -27.61 -20.34 10.94
N SER A 479 -28.67 -20.06 10.17
CA SER A 479 -29.27 -18.73 10.09
C SER A 479 -30.13 -18.36 11.31
N ASP A 480 -30.58 -19.34 12.10
CA ASP A 480 -31.35 -19.16 13.34
C ASP A 480 -30.67 -19.73 14.60
N ASP A 481 -29.41 -20.15 14.47
CA ASP A 481 -28.52 -20.64 15.55
C ASP A 481 -29.08 -21.89 16.26
N ASP A 482 -29.66 -22.82 15.50
CA ASP A 482 -30.37 -24.00 15.97
C ASP A 482 -29.49 -25.27 16.01
N GLY A 483 -28.33 -25.21 15.35
CA GLY A 483 -27.35 -26.28 15.28
C GLY A 483 -27.40 -27.12 14.00
N LEU A 484 -28.34 -26.84 13.09
CA LEU A 484 -28.40 -27.39 11.73
C LEU A 484 -27.98 -26.31 10.73
N ASN A 485 -27.30 -26.72 9.66
CA ASN A 485 -26.92 -25.78 8.63
C ASN A 485 -28.07 -25.57 7.63
N ASP A 486 -28.14 -24.40 7.01
CA ASP A 486 -29.20 -24.02 6.08
C ASP A 486 -29.39 -25.02 4.90
N ALA A 487 -28.39 -25.85 4.60
CA ALA A 487 -28.46 -26.84 3.54
C ALA A 487 -29.26 -28.10 3.92
N ILE A 488 -29.29 -28.46 5.20
CA ILE A 488 -30.01 -29.65 5.72
C ILE A 488 -31.19 -29.29 6.62
N ASP A 489 -31.24 -28.05 7.11
CA ASP A 489 -32.32 -27.54 7.93
C ASP A 489 -33.61 -27.32 7.09
N PRO A 490 -34.72 -28.01 7.42
CA PRO A 490 -36.00 -27.82 6.75
C PRO A 490 -36.61 -26.42 6.99
N CYS A 491 -36.24 -25.76 8.09
CA CYS A 491 -36.70 -24.45 8.51
C CYS A 491 -35.56 -23.47 8.87
N PRO A 492 -34.69 -23.03 7.94
CA PRO A 492 -33.48 -22.21 8.22
C PRO A 492 -33.68 -20.83 8.87
N PHE A 493 -34.89 -20.44 9.21
CA PHE A 493 -35.21 -19.12 9.78
C PHE A 493 -36.29 -19.20 10.87
N SER A 494 -36.49 -20.38 11.43
CA SER A 494 -37.46 -20.71 12.47
C SER A 494 -36.97 -20.21 13.84
N GLU A 495 -37.81 -20.25 14.87
CA GLU A 495 -37.35 -20.02 16.25
C GLU A 495 -37.34 -21.40 16.94
N LEU A 496 -36.41 -21.72 17.86
CA LEU A 496 -36.34 -23.03 18.56
C LEU A 496 -37.38 -23.24 19.67
N LEU A 497 -38.63 -22.80 19.50
CA LEU A 497 -39.62 -22.79 20.57
C LEU A 497 -40.63 -23.95 20.44
N ASN A 498 -40.33 -25.04 21.14
CA ASN A 498 -41.06 -26.32 21.10
C ASN A 498 -40.87 -26.95 19.71
N ASP A 499 -39.78 -27.69 19.62
CA ASP A 499 -39.37 -28.52 18.50
C ASP A 499 -39.36 -29.96 19.06
N HIS A 500 -40.33 -30.78 18.63
CA HIS A 500 -40.60 -32.10 19.21
C HIS A 500 -39.56 -33.13 18.78
N ASP A 501 -39.11 -33.11 17.53
CA ASP A 501 -38.21 -34.10 16.95
C ASP A 501 -36.76 -33.65 16.78
N SER A 502 -36.50 -32.38 17.09
CA SER A 502 -35.19 -31.73 17.05
C SER A 502 -34.63 -31.61 15.64
N ASP A 503 -35.49 -31.39 14.64
CA ASP A 503 -35.12 -31.20 13.23
C ASP A 503 -34.90 -29.73 12.82
N GLY A 504 -35.05 -28.79 13.76
CA GLY A 504 -34.86 -27.35 13.56
C GLY A 504 -36.14 -26.54 13.35
N CYS A 505 -37.28 -27.22 13.15
CA CYS A 505 -38.57 -26.58 13.01
C CYS A 505 -39.30 -26.47 14.36
N THR A 506 -39.92 -25.31 14.64
CA THR A 506 -40.95 -25.25 15.71
C THR A 506 -42.23 -25.96 15.25
N ASP A 507 -42.86 -26.70 16.17
CA ASP A 507 -44.12 -27.45 16.00
C ASP A 507 -45.30 -26.66 15.33
N ASP A 508 -45.29 -25.32 15.39
CA ASP A 508 -46.33 -24.49 14.78
C ASP A 508 -46.09 -24.25 13.26
N ILE A 509 -44.88 -24.54 12.79
CA ILE A 509 -44.38 -24.33 11.41
C ILE A 509 -44.07 -25.67 10.73
N ASP A 510 -43.60 -26.65 11.51
CA ASP A 510 -43.43 -28.02 11.07
C ASP A 510 -44.77 -28.63 10.62
N GLU A 511 -44.74 -29.40 9.52
CA GLU A 511 -45.92 -30.10 9.01
C GLU A 511 -45.91 -31.61 9.36
N ASP A 512 -44.83 -32.10 9.99
CA ASP A 512 -44.55 -33.49 10.37
C ASP A 512 -43.73 -33.52 11.67
N ASP A 513 -44.38 -33.21 12.79
CA ASP A 513 -43.76 -32.91 14.10
C ASP A 513 -42.92 -34.09 14.68
N ASP A 514 -43.06 -35.32 14.17
CA ASP A 514 -42.24 -36.47 14.55
C ASP A 514 -41.45 -37.10 13.39
N ASN A 515 -41.38 -36.43 12.24
CA ASN A 515 -40.59 -36.78 11.05
C ASN A 515 -40.76 -38.25 10.61
N ASP A 516 -41.99 -38.73 10.60
CA ASP A 516 -42.35 -40.09 10.19
C ASP A 516 -42.76 -40.20 8.70
N TYR A 517 -42.85 -39.06 8.01
CA TYR A 517 -43.33 -38.84 6.64
C TYR A 517 -44.86 -38.81 6.46
N VAL A 518 -45.63 -38.77 7.55
CA VAL A 518 -47.09 -38.61 7.59
C VAL A 518 -47.42 -37.26 8.21
N LEU A 519 -47.97 -36.35 7.40
CA LEU A 519 -48.28 -35.00 7.88
C LEU A 519 -49.25 -35.05 9.07
N ASP A 520 -49.03 -34.20 10.07
CA ASP A 520 -49.83 -34.04 11.30
C ASP A 520 -51.36 -34.08 11.13
N ILE A 521 -51.84 -33.58 9.99
CA ILE A 521 -53.28 -33.47 9.69
C ILE A 521 -53.91 -34.80 9.24
N GLU A 522 -53.08 -35.75 8.82
CA GLU A 522 -53.41 -37.07 8.31
C GLU A 522 -52.98 -38.18 9.27
N ASP A 523 -52.36 -37.81 10.41
CA ASP A 523 -51.83 -38.70 11.44
C ASP A 523 -52.71 -38.73 12.73
N ASN A 524 -52.91 -39.92 13.29
CA ASN A 524 -53.56 -40.16 14.58
C ASN A 524 -52.61 -39.99 15.79
N CYS A 525 -51.30 -39.96 15.56
CA CYS A 525 -50.23 -39.70 16.52
C CYS A 525 -49.31 -38.50 16.16
N PRO A 526 -49.81 -37.26 15.89
CA PRO A 526 -49.01 -36.14 15.35
C PRO A 526 -47.84 -35.61 16.19
N LYS A 527 -47.52 -36.21 17.34
CA LYS A 527 -46.33 -35.90 18.16
C LYS A 527 -45.85 -37.21 18.79
N GLY A 528 -45.78 -38.25 17.98
CA GLY A 528 -45.49 -39.61 18.35
C GLY A 528 -44.00 -39.85 18.53
N MET A 529 -43.56 -41.07 18.25
CA MET A 529 -42.17 -41.47 18.31
C MET A 529 -41.43 -40.99 17.07
N ILE A 530 -40.41 -40.16 17.29
CA ILE A 530 -39.59 -39.56 16.25
C ILE A 530 -38.99 -40.59 15.26
N GLY A 531 -39.18 -40.33 13.96
CA GLY A 531 -38.51 -40.91 12.79
C GLY A 531 -39.28 -42.05 12.11
N ASN A 532 -39.32 -42.05 10.77
CA ASN A 532 -39.95 -43.03 9.86
C ASN A 532 -40.50 -44.31 10.52
N HIS A 533 -41.83 -44.35 10.68
CA HIS A 533 -42.54 -45.48 11.26
C HIS A 533 -42.53 -46.65 10.29
N SER A 534 -41.58 -47.56 10.51
CA SER A 534 -41.38 -48.72 9.62
C SER A 534 -42.45 -49.80 9.78
N ASN A 535 -43.34 -49.65 10.77
CA ASN A 535 -44.46 -50.54 11.05
C ASN A 535 -45.62 -49.68 11.58
N ASP A 536 -46.48 -49.27 10.65
CA ASP A 536 -47.81 -48.68 10.84
C ASP A 536 -48.74 -49.58 10.02
N TYR A 537 -49.40 -50.49 10.72
CA TYR A 537 -50.02 -51.65 10.08
C TYR A 537 -51.42 -51.39 9.54
N ASP A 538 -52.19 -50.53 10.20
CA ASP A 538 -53.51 -50.10 9.73
C ASP A 538 -53.46 -48.78 8.91
N LEU A 539 -52.27 -48.20 8.78
CA LEU A 539 -51.94 -47.02 7.96
C LEU A 539 -52.59 -45.74 8.49
N ASP A 540 -52.58 -45.55 9.81
CA ASP A 540 -53.22 -44.43 10.49
C ASP A 540 -52.24 -43.32 10.95
N GLY A 541 -50.94 -43.50 10.69
CA GLY A 541 -49.86 -42.58 11.04
C GLY A 541 -49.24 -42.83 12.41
N CYS A 542 -49.79 -43.74 13.22
CA CYS A 542 -49.16 -44.13 14.47
C CYS A 542 -48.20 -45.31 14.26
N ARG A 543 -47.02 -45.23 14.88
CA ARG A 543 -46.18 -46.42 15.00
C ARG A 543 -46.86 -47.44 15.89
N ASP A 544 -46.81 -48.70 15.47
CA ASP A 544 -47.31 -49.87 16.19
C ASP A 544 -47.05 -49.90 17.72
N ILE A 545 -45.90 -49.38 18.16
CA ILE A 545 -45.49 -49.41 19.56
C ILE A 545 -46.20 -48.36 20.46
N GLU A 546 -46.71 -47.29 19.86
CA GLU A 546 -47.46 -46.24 20.55
C GLU A 546 -48.94 -46.21 20.18
N ASP A 547 -49.28 -46.85 19.07
CA ASP A 547 -50.64 -47.21 18.72
C ASP A 547 -51.23 -48.17 19.78
N ILE A 548 -52.51 -47.95 20.07
CA ILE A 548 -53.29 -48.71 21.04
C ILE A 548 -54.15 -49.82 20.39
N ASP A 549 -54.26 -49.87 19.05
CA ASP A 549 -55.10 -50.82 18.28
C ASP A 549 -54.53 -51.05 16.85
N MET A 550 -53.37 -51.72 16.76
CA MET A 550 -52.43 -51.81 15.64
C MET A 550 -53.01 -52.35 14.31
N ASP A 551 -54.06 -53.18 14.35
CA ASP A 551 -54.72 -53.73 13.15
C ASP A 551 -56.19 -53.34 13.01
N GLY A 552 -56.72 -52.56 13.96
CA GLY A 552 -58.09 -52.06 13.95
C GLY A 552 -59.19 -53.11 14.10
N ASP A 553 -58.90 -54.32 14.59
CA ASP A 553 -59.87 -55.42 14.74
C ASP A 553 -60.84 -55.24 15.94
N GLN A 554 -60.59 -54.24 16.79
CA GLN A 554 -61.27 -53.87 18.05
C GLN A 554 -60.84 -54.66 19.30
N LEU A 555 -59.77 -55.44 19.23
CA LEU A 555 -59.06 -55.99 20.36
C LEU A 555 -57.80 -55.14 20.57
N PRO A 556 -57.72 -54.31 21.63
CA PRO A 556 -56.55 -53.44 21.79
C PRO A 556 -55.25 -54.23 21.91
N ASN A 557 -54.14 -53.69 21.42
CA ASN A 557 -52.80 -54.30 21.43
C ASN A 557 -52.41 -54.96 22.76
N LEU A 558 -52.75 -54.31 23.87
CA LEU A 558 -52.48 -54.83 25.21
C LEU A 558 -53.23 -56.15 25.48
N ASN A 559 -54.45 -56.27 24.95
CA ASN A 559 -55.29 -57.46 25.06
C ASN A 559 -54.94 -58.53 24.01
N GLU A 560 -54.43 -58.15 22.83
CA GLU A 560 -53.98 -59.08 21.77
C GLU A 560 -52.67 -59.74 22.12
N ALA A 561 -51.70 -58.94 22.58
CA ALA A 561 -50.48 -59.44 23.18
C ALA A 561 -50.76 -60.37 24.38
N ASP A 562 -51.85 -60.13 25.12
CA ASP A 562 -52.28 -60.98 26.23
C ASP A 562 -52.87 -62.33 25.76
N ILE A 563 -53.35 -62.47 24.52
CA ILE A 563 -53.98 -63.70 23.99
C ILE A 563 -53.27 -64.34 22.77
N GLY A 564 -52.24 -63.70 22.22
CA GLY A 564 -51.35 -64.23 21.17
C GLY A 564 -51.80 -63.98 19.74
N THR A 565 -52.98 -63.38 19.56
CA THR A 565 -53.45 -62.82 18.29
C THR A 565 -52.44 -61.81 17.81
N ASN A 566 -52.17 -61.82 16.51
CA ASN A 566 -51.23 -60.89 15.96
C ASN A 566 -51.90 -59.52 16.06
N PRO A 567 -51.36 -58.55 16.83
CA PRO A 567 -51.93 -57.21 16.89
C PRO A 567 -51.91 -56.47 15.55
N LEU A 568 -51.28 -57.10 14.57
CA LEU A 568 -51.09 -56.69 13.21
C LEU A 568 -51.81 -57.70 12.30
N ASP A 569 -52.96 -58.28 12.65
CA ASP A 569 -53.73 -59.14 11.75
C ASP A 569 -55.17 -59.30 12.23
N GLU A 570 -56.12 -58.69 11.50
CA GLU A 570 -57.53 -58.65 11.89
C GLU A 570 -58.20 -60.03 12.00
N ASP A 571 -57.59 -61.08 11.45
CA ASP A 571 -58.04 -62.49 11.42
C ASP A 571 -56.78 -63.39 11.33
N THR A 572 -56.00 -63.49 12.41
CA THR A 572 -54.61 -64.00 12.40
C THR A 572 -54.47 -65.41 11.82
N ASP A 573 -55.52 -66.22 11.80
CA ASP A 573 -55.51 -67.56 11.22
C ASP A 573 -56.28 -67.72 9.91
N ASP A 574 -56.84 -66.64 9.37
CA ASP A 574 -57.47 -66.58 8.06
C ASP A 574 -58.58 -67.64 7.86
N ASP A 575 -59.16 -68.13 8.96
CA ASP A 575 -60.20 -69.17 8.97
C ASP A 575 -61.61 -68.59 8.73
N GLY A 576 -61.70 -67.26 8.84
CA GLY A 576 -62.85 -66.43 8.56
C GLY A 576 -63.56 -65.90 9.83
N PHE A 577 -62.90 -65.90 10.99
CA PHE A 577 -63.41 -65.42 12.27
C PHE A 577 -62.39 -64.49 12.97
N LEU A 578 -62.62 -63.18 12.85
CA LEU A 578 -61.78 -62.13 13.46
C LEU A 578 -61.33 -62.41 14.91
N ASP A 579 -60.11 -62.01 15.22
CA ASP A 579 -59.38 -62.32 16.45
C ASP A 579 -60.11 -61.91 17.73
N GLY A 580 -60.68 -60.70 17.75
CA GLY A 580 -61.54 -60.23 18.84
C GLY A 580 -62.76 -61.10 19.16
N VAL A 581 -63.06 -62.14 18.36
CA VAL A 581 -64.21 -63.07 18.53
C VAL A 581 -63.90 -64.58 18.45
N ASP A 582 -62.69 -65.06 18.16
CA ASP A 582 -62.30 -66.50 18.11
C ASP A 582 -61.70 -67.05 19.45
N GLN A 583 -61.79 -68.36 19.72
CA GLN A 583 -61.17 -69.04 20.88
C GLN A 583 -59.76 -69.59 20.59
N PHE A 584 -59.48 -69.91 19.33
CA PHE A 584 -58.17 -70.27 18.77
C PHE A 584 -57.93 -69.41 17.54
N PRO A 585 -57.89 -68.07 17.70
CA PRO A 585 -57.73 -67.10 16.61
C PRO A 585 -56.42 -67.24 15.81
N LEU A 586 -55.67 -68.32 16.03
CA LEU A 586 -54.33 -68.59 15.49
C LEU A 586 -54.26 -69.96 14.79
N ASP A 587 -55.34 -70.74 14.76
CA ASP A 587 -55.36 -72.06 14.12
C ASP A 587 -56.47 -72.17 13.05
N PRO A 588 -56.10 -72.09 11.75
CA PRO A 588 -57.04 -72.07 10.62
C PRO A 588 -57.89 -73.33 10.49
N THR A 589 -57.54 -74.37 11.24
CA THR A 589 -58.14 -75.69 11.21
C THR A 589 -58.90 -76.01 12.49
N GLU A 590 -58.87 -75.12 13.48
CA GLU A 590 -59.21 -75.40 14.87
C GLU A 590 -59.75 -74.19 15.64
N TRP A 591 -60.84 -73.58 15.25
CA TRP A 591 -61.56 -72.55 16.03
C TRP A 591 -62.09 -73.00 17.43
N TYR A 592 -61.76 -74.22 17.90
CA TYR A 592 -62.25 -74.78 19.16
C TYR A 592 -61.43 -75.97 19.71
N ASP A 593 -60.96 -75.87 20.95
CA ASP A 593 -60.21 -76.90 21.72
C ASP A 593 -61.07 -77.42 22.88
N SER A 594 -61.30 -78.73 22.91
CA SER A 594 -62.21 -79.34 23.88
C SER A 594 -61.61 -79.53 25.26
N ASP A 595 -60.29 -79.62 25.41
CA ASP A 595 -59.66 -79.90 26.71
C ASP A 595 -58.65 -78.84 27.19
N GLY A 596 -58.48 -77.78 26.40
CA GLY A 596 -57.82 -76.52 26.75
C GLY A 596 -56.29 -76.64 26.73
N ASP A 597 -55.81 -77.49 25.84
CA ASP A 597 -54.49 -78.08 25.79
C ASP A 597 -53.62 -77.41 24.69
N GLY A 598 -54.25 -76.64 23.81
CA GLY A 598 -53.62 -75.82 22.78
C GLY A 598 -53.42 -76.52 21.44
N CYS A 599 -53.59 -77.85 21.38
CA CYS A 599 -53.63 -78.58 20.12
C CYS A 599 -55.10 -78.78 19.76
N GLY A 600 -55.56 -78.14 18.69
CA GLY A 600 -56.96 -78.25 18.34
C GLY A 600 -57.36 -79.70 18.03
N ASP A 601 -58.62 -80.00 18.37
CA ASP A 601 -59.15 -81.36 18.47
C ASP A 601 -58.96 -82.22 17.20
N ASN A 602 -58.77 -81.63 16.03
CA ASN A 602 -58.80 -82.34 14.75
C ASN A 602 -57.43 -82.83 14.25
N SER A 603 -56.29 -82.43 14.83
CA SER A 603 -54.95 -82.79 14.33
C SER A 603 -53.98 -83.45 15.33
N ASP A 604 -54.28 -83.49 16.61
CA ASP A 604 -53.32 -83.94 17.61
C ASP A 604 -53.21 -85.49 17.69
N ASP A 605 -51.99 -86.04 17.65
CA ASP A 605 -51.70 -87.47 17.91
C ASP A 605 -51.82 -87.82 19.42
N PHE A 606 -51.95 -86.78 20.26
CA PHE A 606 -52.19 -86.78 21.71
C PHE A 606 -53.29 -85.78 22.17
N PRO A 607 -54.52 -85.80 21.60
CA PRO A 607 -55.59 -84.77 21.68
C PRO A 607 -56.34 -84.68 23.04
N THR A 608 -55.68 -85.07 24.13
CA THR A 608 -56.10 -84.74 25.50
C THR A 608 -54.89 -84.43 26.40
N ASP A 609 -53.74 -84.18 25.79
CA ASP A 609 -52.41 -84.08 26.37
C ASP A 609 -51.68 -82.90 25.72
N SER A 610 -51.79 -81.76 26.41
CA SER A 610 -51.46 -80.39 26.00
C SER A 610 -50.04 -80.09 25.53
N SER A 611 -49.25 -81.05 25.04
CA SER A 611 -47.80 -80.85 24.89
C SER A 611 -47.08 -81.53 23.73
N GLU A 612 -47.66 -82.48 22.98
CA GLU A 612 -46.92 -83.17 21.91
C GLU A 612 -47.78 -83.73 20.78
N CYS A 613 -47.21 -83.85 19.57
CA CYS A 613 -47.91 -84.35 18.39
C CYS A 613 -47.19 -85.46 17.53
N SER A 614 -45.88 -85.84 17.67
CA SER A 614 -45.16 -87.06 17.07
C SER A 614 -43.59 -87.03 17.17
N ASP A 615 -42.79 -88.14 17.21
CA ASP A 615 -41.26 -88.31 17.38
C ASP A 615 -40.61 -89.64 16.78
N SER A 616 -39.54 -89.59 15.93
CA SER A 616 -38.93 -90.73 15.16
C SER A 616 -37.54 -91.18 15.60
N ASP A 617 -36.62 -90.29 15.96
CA ASP A 617 -35.24 -90.67 16.32
C ASP A 617 -35.09 -90.94 17.83
N ASN A 618 -36.16 -90.61 18.58
CA ASN A 618 -36.35 -90.80 20.02
C ASN A 618 -35.30 -90.09 20.88
N ASP A 619 -34.79 -88.96 20.42
CA ASP A 619 -34.04 -88.04 21.26
C ASP A 619 -34.93 -87.28 22.27
N GLY A 620 -36.25 -87.38 22.11
CA GLY A 620 -37.27 -86.77 22.99
C GLY A 620 -37.74 -85.41 22.51
N PHE A 621 -37.37 -85.02 21.29
CA PHE A 621 -38.00 -83.95 20.54
C PHE A 621 -38.91 -84.57 19.50
N GLY A 622 -40.10 -83.98 19.35
CA GLY A 622 -41.01 -84.41 18.31
C GLY A 622 -40.34 -84.37 16.94
N ASP A 623 -40.71 -85.28 16.05
CA ASP A 623 -40.20 -85.43 14.68
C ASP A 623 -40.19 -84.12 13.90
N ASN A 624 -41.13 -83.28 14.27
CA ASN A 624 -41.46 -82.04 13.59
C ASN A 624 -40.41 -80.96 13.88
N ILE A 625 -39.62 -81.08 14.95
CA ILE A 625 -38.64 -80.07 15.39
C ILE A 625 -37.18 -80.55 15.23
N ASP A 626 -36.95 -81.77 14.75
CA ASP A 626 -35.60 -82.31 14.58
C ASP A 626 -35.11 -82.21 13.11
N ALA A 627 -34.14 -81.33 12.83
CA ALA A 627 -33.49 -81.09 11.54
C ALA A 627 -32.44 -82.14 11.16
N PHE A 628 -31.93 -82.89 12.13
CA PHE A 628 -31.15 -84.10 11.86
C PHE A 628 -31.80 -85.29 12.58
N PRO A 629 -32.96 -85.76 12.08
CA PRO A 629 -33.83 -86.75 12.74
C PRO A 629 -33.29 -88.19 12.72
N THR A 630 -31.96 -88.33 12.74
CA THR A 630 -31.20 -89.56 12.93
C THR A 630 -29.85 -89.33 13.64
N ASP A 631 -29.48 -88.08 13.91
CA ASP A 631 -28.26 -87.68 14.60
C ASP A 631 -28.58 -87.07 15.96
N VAL A 632 -28.60 -87.91 16.98
CA VAL A 632 -28.85 -87.55 18.39
C VAL A 632 -28.00 -86.40 18.98
N SER A 633 -27.02 -85.85 18.26
CA SER A 633 -26.20 -84.71 18.70
C SER A 633 -26.52 -83.38 18.03
N GLU A 634 -27.37 -83.38 17.01
CA GLU A 634 -27.80 -82.20 16.28
C GLU A 634 -29.29 -82.35 15.99
N TRP A 635 -30.11 -81.36 16.30
CA TRP A 635 -31.55 -81.44 16.04
C TRP A 635 -32.05 -80.19 15.31
N LEU A 636 -31.16 -79.27 14.93
CA LEU A 636 -31.52 -78.02 14.27
C LEU A 636 -30.39 -77.60 13.30
N ASP A 637 -30.75 -77.27 12.07
CA ASP A 637 -29.90 -76.78 10.96
C ASP A 637 -30.65 -75.59 10.34
N THR A 638 -30.44 -74.39 10.87
CA THR A 638 -31.33 -73.26 10.58
C THR A 638 -31.09 -72.68 9.18
N ASP A 639 -29.90 -72.84 8.58
CA ASP A 639 -29.58 -72.29 7.26
C ASP A 639 -29.32 -73.30 6.15
N GLY A 640 -29.16 -74.59 6.49
CA GLY A 640 -29.08 -75.68 5.53
C GLY A 640 -27.80 -75.72 4.71
N ASP A 641 -26.72 -75.13 5.20
CA ASP A 641 -25.40 -75.16 4.55
C ASP A 641 -24.65 -76.48 4.76
N GLY A 642 -25.17 -77.30 5.68
CA GLY A 642 -24.66 -78.62 6.03
C GLY A 642 -23.89 -78.67 7.35
N PHE A 643 -23.83 -77.58 8.12
CA PHE A 643 -23.37 -77.53 9.49
C PHE A 643 -24.56 -77.38 10.45
N GLY A 644 -24.72 -78.32 11.40
CA GLY A 644 -25.80 -78.21 12.40
C GLY A 644 -25.55 -77.09 13.41
N ASN A 645 -26.63 -76.48 13.92
CA ASN A 645 -26.57 -75.28 14.76
C ASN A 645 -25.66 -75.39 15.98
N ASN A 646 -25.43 -76.59 16.53
CA ASN A 646 -24.54 -76.72 17.69
C ASN A 646 -23.06 -76.65 17.30
N ARG A 647 -22.73 -76.68 16.00
CA ARG A 647 -21.37 -76.53 15.45
C ARG A 647 -21.20 -75.29 14.58
N ASP A 648 -22.26 -74.84 13.92
CA ASP A 648 -22.24 -73.68 13.06
C ASP A 648 -22.08 -72.38 13.86
N ALA A 649 -21.18 -71.49 13.42
CA ALA A 649 -21.00 -70.17 14.01
C ALA A 649 -21.89 -69.09 13.40
N CYS A 650 -22.40 -69.32 12.18
CA CYS A 650 -23.46 -68.55 11.56
C CYS A 650 -24.66 -69.44 11.26
N PRO A 651 -25.33 -70.06 12.26
CA PRO A 651 -26.38 -71.07 12.03
C PRO A 651 -27.55 -70.68 11.13
N ASN A 652 -27.69 -69.38 10.83
CA ASN A 652 -28.78 -68.79 10.07
C ASN A 652 -28.33 -68.24 8.70
N VAL A 653 -27.05 -68.34 8.33
CA VAL A 653 -26.50 -67.76 7.10
C VAL A 653 -25.52 -68.73 6.45
N ALA A 654 -25.97 -69.34 5.36
CA ALA A 654 -25.20 -70.40 4.72
C ALA A 654 -23.78 -69.99 4.30
N GLY A 655 -22.80 -70.78 4.73
CA GLY A 655 -21.39 -70.41 4.64
C GLY A 655 -20.42 -71.56 4.38
N ASN A 656 -19.16 -71.20 4.14
CA ASN A 656 -18.07 -72.17 3.96
C ASN A 656 -16.72 -71.69 4.50
N SER A 657 -16.71 -70.61 5.28
CA SER A 657 -15.54 -70.11 5.99
C SER A 657 -14.98 -71.17 6.95
N LEU A 658 -13.68 -71.07 7.25
CA LEU A 658 -13.01 -71.94 8.23
C LEU A 658 -12.86 -71.28 9.59
N SER A 659 -12.97 -69.95 9.66
CA SER A 659 -12.84 -69.19 10.89
C SER A 659 -13.69 -67.92 10.86
N PRO A 660 -14.78 -67.86 11.62
CA PRO A 660 -15.47 -68.99 12.28
C PRO A 660 -16.12 -69.95 11.26
N GLU A 661 -16.34 -71.23 11.59
CA GLU A 661 -16.86 -72.26 10.67
C GLU A 661 -18.37 -72.05 10.36
N GLY A 662 -18.77 -72.17 9.09
CA GLY A 662 -20.19 -72.10 8.67
C GLY A 662 -20.71 -70.71 8.25
N CYS A 663 -19.82 -69.72 8.08
CA CYS A 663 -20.19 -68.35 7.67
C CYS A 663 -19.79 -68.04 6.21
N PRO A 664 -20.39 -67.02 5.58
CA PRO A 664 -20.00 -66.58 4.22
C PRO A 664 -18.52 -66.17 4.14
N ASP A 665 -17.83 -66.55 3.07
CA ASP A 665 -16.42 -66.22 2.76
C ASP A 665 -16.31 -65.94 1.26
N ARG A 666 -16.20 -64.66 0.89
CA ARG A 666 -16.39 -64.17 -0.47
C ARG A 666 -15.19 -64.29 -1.38
N ASP A 667 -13.97 -64.10 -0.87
CA ASP A 667 -12.72 -64.22 -1.65
C ASP A 667 -12.00 -65.57 -1.46
N GLY A 668 -12.41 -66.34 -0.46
CA GLY A 668 -11.99 -67.72 -0.23
C GLY A 668 -10.66 -67.85 0.51
N ASP A 669 -10.27 -66.83 1.28
CA ASP A 669 -9.04 -66.82 2.07
C ASP A 669 -9.13 -67.67 3.36
N GLY A 670 -10.37 -67.98 3.78
CA GLY A 670 -10.73 -68.84 4.90
C GLY A 670 -11.29 -68.11 6.13
N PHE A 671 -11.31 -66.77 6.15
CA PHE A 671 -12.00 -65.95 7.14
C PHE A 671 -13.41 -65.62 6.66
N SER A 672 -14.35 -65.45 7.59
CA SER A 672 -15.71 -65.07 7.19
C SER A 672 -15.80 -63.57 6.86
N ASP A 673 -16.69 -63.20 5.94
CA ASP A 673 -16.98 -61.81 5.54
C ASP A 673 -17.21 -60.88 6.75
N ASP A 674 -17.75 -61.40 7.86
CA ASP A 674 -18.07 -60.62 9.07
C ASP A 674 -16.86 -60.43 10.03
N THR A 675 -15.81 -61.24 9.84
CA THR A 675 -14.58 -61.19 10.65
C THR A 675 -13.37 -60.71 9.88
N ASP A 676 -13.50 -60.68 8.56
CA ASP A 676 -12.52 -60.22 7.62
C ASP A 676 -12.72 -58.72 7.39
N LEU A 677 -11.67 -57.92 7.62
CA LEU A 677 -11.71 -56.48 7.38
C LEU A 677 -11.58 -56.13 5.89
N PHE A 678 -11.14 -57.08 5.07
CA PHE A 678 -11.04 -56.97 3.61
C PHE A 678 -11.73 -58.14 2.90
N PRO A 679 -13.07 -58.30 2.98
CA PRO A 679 -13.83 -59.46 2.45
C PRO A 679 -13.80 -59.68 0.92
N SER A 680 -12.92 -59.01 0.19
CA SER A 680 -12.75 -59.17 -1.24
C SER A 680 -11.28 -59.24 -1.67
N ASP A 681 -10.34 -59.15 -0.73
CA ASP A 681 -8.92 -59.27 -0.97
C ASP A 681 -8.37 -60.57 -0.35
N PRO A 682 -8.09 -61.60 -1.16
CA PRO A 682 -7.64 -62.89 -0.65
C PRO A 682 -6.22 -62.88 -0.02
N ASP A 683 -5.51 -61.75 -0.05
CA ASP A 683 -4.16 -61.60 0.53
C ASP A 683 -4.16 -60.84 1.89
N ASP A 684 -5.27 -60.24 2.34
CA ASP A 684 -5.37 -59.44 3.57
C ASP A 684 -6.70 -59.70 4.31
N TRP A 685 -6.66 -59.88 5.64
CA TRP A 685 -7.86 -60.21 6.45
C TRP A 685 -7.98 -59.43 7.76
N ALA A 686 -6.99 -58.59 8.07
CA ALA A 686 -6.90 -57.82 9.30
C ALA A 686 -6.27 -56.45 9.04
N ASP A 687 -6.71 -55.46 9.80
CA ASP A 687 -6.24 -54.08 9.84
C ASP A 687 -6.13 -53.71 11.33
N SER A 688 -4.90 -53.75 11.83
CA SER A 688 -4.61 -53.67 13.26
C SER A 688 -4.68 -52.25 13.82
N ASP A 689 -4.61 -51.22 12.98
CA ASP A 689 -4.69 -49.81 13.39
C ASP A 689 -5.89 -49.04 12.81
N GLY A 690 -6.55 -49.56 11.79
CA GLY A 690 -7.83 -49.06 11.27
C GLY A 690 -7.71 -48.05 10.13
N ASP A 691 -6.57 -47.97 9.44
CA ASP A 691 -6.34 -47.01 8.35
C ASP A 691 -6.91 -47.43 6.99
N GLY A 692 -7.42 -48.67 6.88
CA GLY A 692 -7.98 -49.22 5.66
C GLY A 692 -6.95 -49.85 4.71
N TYR A 693 -5.70 -50.05 5.14
CA TYR A 693 -4.70 -50.91 4.49
C TYR A 693 -4.54 -52.21 5.30
N GLY A 694 -4.38 -53.34 4.60
CA GLY A 694 -4.30 -54.64 5.26
C GLY A 694 -2.92 -54.91 5.86
N ASP A 695 -2.88 -55.53 7.05
CA ASP A 695 -1.67 -55.82 7.84
C ASP A 695 -0.55 -56.51 7.05
N ASN A 696 -0.85 -57.28 5.99
CA ASN A 696 0.18 -57.96 5.19
C ASN A 696 0.71 -57.09 4.05
N SER A 697 -0.03 -56.07 3.64
CA SER A 697 0.34 -55.09 2.59
C SER A 697 0.97 -53.81 3.16
N ASP A 698 0.68 -53.52 4.42
CA ASP A 698 1.11 -52.35 5.16
C ASP A 698 2.55 -52.50 5.74
N LEU A 699 3.38 -51.48 5.57
CA LEU A 699 4.73 -51.40 6.16
C LEU A 699 4.74 -50.95 7.63
N PHE A 700 3.68 -50.28 8.11
CA PHE A 700 3.48 -49.90 9.51
C PHE A 700 2.12 -50.36 10.09
N PRO A 701 1.87 -51.69 10.22
CA PRO A 701 0.57 -52.28 10.60
C PRO A 701 0.06 -51.99 12.03
N ASN A 702 0.56 -50.98 12.72
CA ASN A 702 0.08 -50.59 14.05
C ASN A 702 0.06 -49.05 14.20
N ASP A 703 0.14 -48.31 13.10
CA ASP A 703 0.18 -46.87 13.01
C ASP A 703 -0.81 -46.38 11.94
N GLU A 704 -2.02 -46.01 12.38
CA GLU A 704 -3.16 -45.63 11.53
C GLU A 704 -2.92 -44.45 10.57
N THR A 705 -1.74 -43.83 10.66
CA THR A 705 -1.35 -42.67 9.87
C THR A 705 -0.37 -42.99 8.75
N ASP A 706 0.27 -44.17 8.74
CA ASP A 706 1.35 -44.49 7.80
C ASP A 706 1.23 -45.92 7.26
N TRP A 707 1.30 -46.10 5.94
CA TRP A 707 1.23 -47.44 5.33
C TRP A 707 2.35 -47.77 4.31
N ALA A 708 3.18 -46.77 3.97
CA ALA A 708 4.25 -46.88 2.97
C ALA A 708 5.50 -46.09 3.41
N ASP A 709 6.68 -46.51 2.92
CA ASP A 709 7.99 -45.89 3.19
C ASP A 709 8.85 -45.98 1.91
N LEU A 710 8.79 -44.92 1.09
CA LEU A 710 9.34 -44.88 -0.25
C LEU A 710 10.87 -44.78 -0.26
N ASP A 711 11.48 -44.07 0.69
CA ASP A 711 12.93 -43.84 0.73
C ASP A 711 13.70 -44.64 1.80
N ASN A 712 12.99 -45.42 2.61
CA ASN A 712 13.48 -46.31 3.67
C ASN A 712 14.17 -45.59 4.83
N ASP A 713 13.70 -44.40 5.20
CA ASP A 713 14.20 -43.65 6.34
C ASP A 713 13.48 -43.99 7.67
N SER A 714 12.43 -44.82 7.59
CA SER A 714 11.53 -45.27 8.68
C SER A 714 10.53 -44.26 9.22
N TYR A 715 10.41 -43.08 8.61
CA TYR A 715 9.19 -42.28 8.61
C TYR A 715 8.27 -42.78 7.48
N GLY A 716 6.96 -42.78 7.70
CA GLY A 716 6.03 -43.20 6.65
C GLY A 716 5.64 -42.03 5.75
N ASP A 717 5.41 -42.35 4.48
CA ASP A 717 5.20 -41.40 3.37
C ASP A 717 4.09 -40.37 3.62
N ASN A 718 3.14 -40.68 4.52
CA ASN A 718 1.94 -39.88 4.71
C ASN A 718 2.14 -38.81 5.80
N ARG A 719 3.07 -39.05 6.74
CA ARG A 719 3.54 -38.05 7.71
C ARG A 719 4.86 -37.40 7.30
N ASP A 720 5.59 -38.04 6.41
CA ASP A 720 6.85 -37.54 5.88
C ASP A 720 6.61 -36.43 4.84
N ARG A 721 6.97 -35.20 5.20
CA ARG A 721 6.87 -34.04 4.30
C ARG A 721 7.84 -34.15 3.11
N PHE A 722 8.87 -34.98 3.21
CA PHE A 722 9.88 -35.23 2.20
C PHE A 722 10.05 -36.73 1.92
N ALA A 723 8.96 -37.45 1.65
CA ALA A 723 8.87 -38.89 1.36
C ALA A 723 9.81 -39.48 0.27
N SER A 724 10.73 -38.71 -0.31
CA SER A 724 11.75 -39.20 -1.24
C SER A 724 13.19 -38.83 -0.85
N ASP A 725 13.39 -38.07 0.22
CA ASP A 725 14.70 -37.69 0.75
C ASP A 725 14.93 -38.27 2.15
N PRO A 726 15.71 -39.36 2.28
CA PRO A 726 15.86 -40.10 3.53
C PRO A 726 16.71 -39.39 4.60
N LEU A 727 16.94 -38.09 4.45
CA LEU A 727 17.64 -37.21 5.39
C LEU A 727 16.73 -36.12 5.97
N GLU A 728 15.54 -35.93 5.42
CA GLU A 728 14.57 -34.91 5.83
C GLU A 728 13.21 -35.57 6.00
N TRP A 729 12.50 -35.28 7.08
CA TRP A 729 11.18 -35.91 7.34
C TRP A 729 10.13 -34.94 7.89
N ASN A 730 10.56 -33.77 8.38
CA ASN A 730 9.71 -32.75 8.98
C ASN A 730 10.12 -31.38 8.45
N ASP A 731 9.14 -30.50 8.24
CA ASP A 731 9.32 -29.09 7.89
C ASP A 731 8.27 -28.32 8.70
N THR A 732 8.75 -27.83 9.84
CA THR A 732 7.93 -27.33 10.96
C THR A 732 7.29 -25.98 10.65
N ASP A 733 7.97 -25.12 9.89
CA ASP A 733 7.49 -23.77 9.55
C ASP A 733 6.90 -23.66 8.14
N GLY A 734 7.19 -24.62 7.28
CA GLY A 734 6.55 -24.83 6.00
C GLY A 734 7.33 -24.28 4.80
N ASP A 735 8.60 -23.93 4.93
CA ASP A 735 9.39 -23.23 3.92
C ASP A 735 10.00 -24.13 2.83
N THR A 736 9.74 -25.43 2.89
CA THR A 736 10.24 -26.49 1.98
C THR A 736 11.69 -26.91 2.18
N VAL A 737 12.36 -26.43 3.23
CA VAL A 737 13.63 -26.93 3.74
C VAL A 737 13.33 -27.81 4.96
N GLY A 738 13.92 -29.01 5.00
CA GLY A 738 13.64 -29.92 6.11
C GLY A 738 14.38 -29.50 7.38
N ASP A 739 13.74 -29.71 8.54
CA ASP A 739 14.22 -29.33 9.88
C ASP A 739 15.66 -29.82 10.18
N ASN A 740 16.14 -30.88 9.52
CA ASN A 740 17.49 -31.40 9.78
C ASN A 740 18.58 -30.65 9.01
N SER A 741 18.23 -29.96 7.94
CA SER A 741 19.10 -29.05 7.19
C SER A 741 18.86 -27.59 7.52
N ASP A 742 17.69 -27.27 8.06
CA ASP A 742 17.30 -25.92 8.44
C ASP A 742 18.01 -25.44 9.71
N VAL A 743 18.61 -24.24 9.64
CA VAL A 743 19.25 -23.59 10.80
C VAL A 743 18.22 -22.88 11.69
N PHE A 744 17.08 -22.46 11.14
CA PHE A 744 15.94 -21.85 11.82
C PHE A 744 14.62 -22.59 11.53
N PRO A 745 14.45 -23.84 12.00
CA PRO A 745 13.30 -24.70 11.66
C PRO A 745 11.91 -24.22 12.12
N GLU A 746 11.79 -23.01 12.68
CA GLU A 746 10.55 -22.44 13.19
C GLU A 746 10.27 -21.07 12.56
N ASP A 747 11.09 -20.65 11.59
CA ASP A 747 11.00 -19.37 10.90
C ASP A 747 10.99 -19.62 9.38
N PRO A 748 9.81 -19.57 8.73
CA PRO A 748 9.68 -19.98 7.34
C PRO A 748 10.32 -18.99 6.35
N THR A 749 10.95 -17.94 6.86
CA THR A 749 11.65 -16.94 6.08
C THR A 749 13.17 -17.12 6.10
N GLU A 750 13.71 -18.02 6.93
CA GLU A 750 15.14 -18.19 7.16
C GLU A 750 15.56 -19.65 7.26
N TRP A 751 16.49 -20.10 6.43
CA TRP A 751 16.96 -21.50 6.45
C TRP A 751 18.49 -21.66 6.52
N ILE A 752 19.23 -20.56 6.29
CA ILE A 752 20.70 -20.53 6.26
C ILE A 752 21.22 -19.36 7.10
N ASP A 753 22.27 -19.62 7.87
CA ASP A 753 23.09 -18.64 8.59
C ASP A 753 24.55 -18.79 8.11
N SER A 754 24.97 -17.94 7.17
CA SER A 754 26.23 -18.07 6.45
C SER A 754 27.46 -17.75 7.30
N ASP A 755 27.33 -16.93 8.34
CA ASP A 755 28.45 -16.52 9.20
C ASP A 755 28.34 -16.93 10.67
N GLY A 756 27.20 -17.48 11.07
CA GLY A 756 26.96 -18.15 12.34
C GLY A 756 26.64 -17.18 13.48
N ASP A 757 26.10 -16.01 13.21
CA ASP A 757 25.80 -15.00 14.22
C ASP A 757 24.38 -15.11 14.82
N GLY A 758 23.54 -15.96 14.24
CA GLY A 758 22.18 -16.25 14.68
C GLY A 758 21.11 -15.38 14.02
N CYS A 759 21.46 -14.62 12.99
CA CYS A 759 20.53 -13.99 12.06
C CYS A 759 20.51 -14.80 10.75
N GLY A 760 19.34 -14.91 10.12
CA GLY A 760 19.21 -15.65 8.87
C GLY A 760 19.61 -14.79 7.67
N ASP A 761 20.21 -15.42 6.65
CA ASP A 761 20.77 -14.76 5.48
C ASP A 761 19.76 -13.92 4.67
N ASN A 762 18.44 -14.17 4.78
CA ASN A 762 17.45 -13.46 3.96
C ASN A 762 17.06 -12.09 4.57
N ILE A 763 17.00 -11.99 5.90
CA ILE A 763 16.75 -10.73 6.62
C ILE A 763 18.05 -10.00 6.95
N ASP A 764 19.16 -10.71 7.05
CA ASP A 764 20.45 -10.14 7.38
C ASP A 764 20.96 -9.22 6.25
N VAL A 765 21.16 -7.94 6.58
CA VAL A 765 21.71 -6.93 5.66
C VAL A 765 23.19 -7.22 5.35
N TRP A 766 23.89 -7.92 6.25
CA TRP A 766 25.28 -8.36 6.11
C TRP A 766 25.49 -9.86 6.37
N PRO A 767 25.01 -10.77 5.48
CA PRO A 767 25.06 -12.24 5.64
C PRO A 767 26.45 -12.89 5.76
N LEU A 768 27.52 -12.10 5.80
CA LEU A 768 28.91 -12.55 5.93
C LEU A 768 29.68 -11.77 7.00
N ASP A 769 29.04 -10.83 7.70
CA ASP A 769 29.61 -10.09 8.83
C ASP A 769 28.92 -10.49 10.15
N PRO A 770 29.52 -11.40 10.95
CA PRO A 770 28.89 -11.97 12.14
C PRO A 770 28.82 -11.01 13.33
N SER A 771 28.89 -9.71 13.07
CA SER A 771 28.82 -8.63 14.05
C SER A 771 27.69 -7.63 13.79
N GLU A 772 26.97 -7.74 12.67
CA GLU A 772 25.89 -6.83 12.28
C GLU A 772 24.79 -7.60 11.55
N CYS A 773 23.54 -7.52 12.03
CA CYS A 773 22.39 -8.14 11.34
C CYS A 773 21.44 -7.11 10.72
N PHE A 774 21.35 -5.91 11.31
CA PHE A 774 20.27 -4.96 11.07
C PHE A 774 20.79 -3.55 10.79
N ASP A 775 20.07 -2.83 9.93
CA ASP A 775 20.22 -1.41 9.62
C ASP A 775 18.85 -0.75 9.71
N ARG A 776 18.44 -0.35 10.91
CA ARG A 776 17.04 0.04 11.17
C ARG A 776 16.62 1.33 10.47
N ASP A 777 17.53 2.25 10.22
CA ASP A 777 17.24 3.53 9.57
C ASP A 777 17.78 3.65 8.13
N VAL A 778 18.48 2.61 7.66
CA VAL A 778 18.92 2.41 6.27
C VAL A 778 19.91 3.49 5.83
N ASP A 779 20.84 3.82 6.72
CA ASP A 779 21.93 4.78 6.46
C ASP A 779 23.24 4.09 5.99
N GLY A 780 23.33 2.77 6.12
CA GLY A 780 24.46 1.93 5.72
C GLY A 780 25.49 1.67 6.82
N ILE A 781 25.21 2.05 8.07
CA ILE A 781 25.96 1.69 9.28
C ILE A 781 25.12 0.70 10.08
N GLY A 782 25.68 -0.47 10.41
CA GLY A 782 24.95 -1.48 11.18
C GLY A 782 24.61 -1.02 12.59
N ASP A 783 23.45 -1.45 13.08
CA ASP A 783 22.87 -1.11 14.38
C ASP A 783 23.83 -1.25 15.57
N ASN A 784 24.75 -2.24 15.56
CA ASN A 784 25.68 -2.44 16.67
C ASN A 784 26.83 -1.42 16.66
N SER A 785 27.12 -0.86 15.50
CA SER A 785 28.11 0.19 15.28
C SER A 785 27.52 1.60 15.30
N ASP A 786 26.20 1.71 15.14
CA ASP A 786 25.45 2.97 15.15
C ASP A 786 25.08 3.42 16.58
N LEU A 787 25.35 4.69 16.90
CA LEU A 787 24.97 5.28 18.20
C LEU A 787 23.53 5.83 18.22
N PHE A 788 22.92 6.09 17.06
CA PHE A 788 21.51 6.47 16.88
C PHE A 788 20.83 5.61 15.80
N PRO A 789 20.63 4.29 16.04
CA PRO A 789 20.15 3.35 15.02
C PRO A 789 18.72 3.55 14.49
N ASP A 790 18.04 4.63 14.90
CA ASP A 790 16.67 4.95 14.47
C ASP A 790 16.63 6.32 13.75
N ASP A 791 17.78 6.95 13.52
CA ASP A 791 17.91 8.26 12.89
C ASP A 791 18.98 8.24 11.81
N ARG A 792 18.51 8.03 10.57
CA ARG A 792 19.33 7.97 9.36
C ARG A 792 20.30 9.14 9.17
N ALA A 793 20.06 10.27 9.84
CA ALA A 793 20.92 11.43 9.74
C ALA A 793 22.09 11.42 10.74
N GLU A 794 22.13 10.51 11.70
CA GLU A 794 23.07 10.50 12.82
C GLU A 794 23.59 9.09 13.11
N TRP A 795 24.90 8.87 13.02
CA TRP A 795 25.51 7.57 13.30
C TRP A 795 26.59 7.63 14.40
N ASN A 796 26.94 8.84 14.87
CA ASN A 796 28.05 9.06 15.79
C ASN A 796 27.80 10.24 16.74
N ASP A 797 28.22 10.09 18.01
CA ASP A 797 28.18 11.12 19.06
C ASP A 797 29.61 11.27 19.62
N THR A 798 30.37 12.20 19.05
CA THR A 798 31.81 12.34 19.34
C THR A 798 32.09 12.78 20.77
N ASP A 799 31.19 13.53 21.42
CA ASP A 799 31.41 14.05 22.77
C ASP A 799 30.50 13.44 23.87
N GLY A 800 29.58 12.58 23.47
CA GLY A 800 28.76 11.73 24.32
C GLY A 800 27.64 12.48 25.05
N ASP A 801 27.16 13.57 24.47
CA ASP A 801 26.14 14.40 25.09
C ASP A 801 24.70 14.02 24.71
N GLY A 802 24.54 13.09 23.78
CA GLY A 802 23.28 12.54 23.31
C GLY A 802 22.58 13.36 22.22
N LEU A 803 23.31 14.25 21.53
CA LEU A 803 22.92 14.82 20.25
C LEU A 803 23.92 14.31 19.20
N GLY A 804 23.45 13.88 18.04
CA GLY A 804 24.35 13.34 17.01
C GLY A 804 25.24 14.42 16.39
N ASP A 805 26.40 14.01 15.88
CA ASP A 805 27.42 14.92 15.34
C ASP A 805 26.92 15.81 14.19
N ASN A 806 25.88 15.42 13.45
CA ASN A 806 25.36 16.18 12.31
C ASN A 806 24.33 17.25 12.73
N GLU A 807 23.60 17.06 13.82
CA GLU A 807 22.66 18.01 14.43
C GLU A 807 23.33 18.88 15.49
N ASP A 808 24.42 18.41 16.11
CA ASP A 808 25.18 19.19 17.08
C ASP A 808 25.99 20.32 16.41
N LEU A 809 25.68 21.55 16.78
CA LEU A 809 26.43 22.73 16.33
C LEU A 809 27.86 22.76 16.91
N PHE A 810 28.12 22.03 18.00
CA PHE A 810 29.44 21.93 18.62
C PHE A 810 29.83 20.47 18.99
N PRO A 811 30.08 19.58 17.98
CA PRO A 811 30.26 18.11 18.13
C PRO A 811 31.46 17.62 18.97
N ASN A 812 32.15 18.50 19.67
CA ASN A 812 33.33 18.17 20.49
C ASN A 812 33.28 18.83 21.88
N ASP A 813 32.17 19.45 22.25
CA ASP A 813 31.94 20.07 23.55
C ASP A 813 30.58 19.65 24.10
N SER A 814 30.61 18.62 24.96
CA SER A 814 29.46 17.93 25.55
C SER A 814 28.48 18.77 26.40
N LYS A 815 28.62 20.08 26.38
CA LYS A 815 27.79 21.07 27.08
C LYS A 815 27.17 22.09 26.14
N ALA A 816 27.56 22.09 24.87
CA ALA A 816 27.28 23.11 23.89
C ALA A 816 26.49 22.49 22.74
N LYS A 817 25.18 22.32 22.93
CA LYS A 817 24.31 21.68 21.93
C LYS A 817 23.67 22.65 20.95
N TYR A 818 23.32 23.83 21.45
CA TYR A 818 22.43 24.78 20.77
C TYR A 818 23.00 26.20 20.84
N ASP A 819 22.67 26.99 19.83
CA ASP A 819 23.00 28.41 19.66
C ASP A 819 21.71 29.11 19.18
N ASP A 820 20.88 29.56 20.13
CA ASP A 820 19.50 30.00 19.88
C ASP A 820 19.43 31.35 19.15
N ASP A 821 20.47 32.18 19.27
CA ASP A 821 20.55 33.48 18.60
C ASP A 821 21.56 33.53 17.44
N GLY A 822 22.31 32.44 17.23
CA GLY A 822 23.16 32.23 16.06
C GLY A 822 24.41 33.10 16.03
N ASP A 823 24.88 33.56 17.19
CA ASP A 823 26.06 34.42 17.31
C ASP A 823 27.39 33.65 17.36
N GLY A 824 27.33 32.31 17.45
CA GLY A 824 28.45 31.39 17.52
C GLY A 824 28.93 31.06 18.94
N LEU A 825 28.24 31.49 19.99
CA LEU A 825 28.44 31.07 21.37
C LEU A 825 27.29 30.18 21.82
N ALA A 826 27.59 28.92 22.15
CA ALA A 826 26.57 28.01 22.63
C ALA A 826 25.83 28.54 23.87
N ASN A 827 24.53 28.27 23.96
CA ASN A 827 23.62 28.76 25.00
C ASN A 827 24.12 28.52 26.43
N TYR A 828 24.88 27.44 26.65
CA TYR A 828 25.45 27.13 27.96
C TYR A 828 26.53 28.16 28.39
N TYR A 829 27.28 28.69 27.42
CA TYR A 829 28.35 29.68 27.63
C TYR A 829 27.87 31.12 27.42
N ASP A 830 26.70 31.32 26.82
CA ASP A 830 26.09 32.64 26.66
C ASP A 830 25.16 33.01 27.84
N PRO A 831 25.44 34.10 28.58
CA PRO A 831 24.52 34.62 29.58
C PRO A 831 23.23 35.24 29.02
N PHE A 832 23.12 35.48 27.71
CA PHE A 832 21.95 36.07 27.06
C PHE A 832 21.50 35.33 25.77
N PRO A 833 21.17 34.02 25.83
CA PRO A 833 21.02 33.12 24.67
C PRO A 833 19.97 33.49 23.61
N ASP A 834 19.12 34.47 23.89
CA ASP A 834 18.03 34.89 22.99
C ASP A 834 18.35 36.24 22.31
N ASN A 835 19.62 36.69 22.30
CA ASN A 835 19.97 38.04 21.91
C ASN A 835 21.37 38.16 21.30
N GLU A 836 21.42 38.00 19.99
CA GLU A 836 22.56 38.14 19.05
C GLU A 836 23.42 39.42 19.19
N ASN A 837 23.03 40.36 20.06
CA ASN A 837 23.72 41.63 20.29
C ASN A 837 24.23 41.80 21.73
N MET A 838 24.23 40.75 22.57
CA MET A 838 24.45 40.85 24.01
C MET A 838 25.21 39.67 24.65
N ASP A 839 26.33 39.27 24.11
CA ASP A 839 27.11 38.07 24.47
C ASP A 839 27.87 38.17 25.83
N SER A 840 27.64 39.23 26.63
CA SER A 840 28.33 39.41 27.92
C SER A 840 27.66 40.40 28.88
N TRP A 841 27.73 40.09 30.19
CA TRP A 841 27.42 41.03 31.27
C TRP A 841 28.20 42.35 31.17
N PHE A 842 29.37 42.35 30.52
CA PHE A 842 30.12 43.57 30.28
C PHE A 842 29.39 44.53 29.33
N ASP A 843 28.70 44.01 28.31
CA ASP A 843 27.98 44.85 27.34
C ASP A 843 26.74 45.50 27.98
N LEU A 844 26.02 44.76 28.83
CA LEU A 844 24.95 45.32 29.66
C LEU A 844 25.46 46.45 30.57
N ILE A 845 26.59 46.23 31.26
CA ILE A 845 27.20 47.22 32.14
C ILE A 845 27.63 48.46 31.33
N LEU A 846 28.23 48.28 30.15
CA LEU A 846 28.66 49.37 29.28
C LEU A 846 27.47 50.22 28.83
N ARG A 847 26.36 49.60 28.42
CA ARG A 847 25.11 50.29 28.03
C ARG A 847 24.51 51.07 29.20
N LEU A 848 24.50 50.50 30.41
CA LEU A 848 24.05 51.20 31.63
C LEU A 848 24.94 52.40 31.97
N ILE A 849 26.26 52.29 31.77
CA ILE A 849 27.20 53.41 31.95
C ILE A 849 26.93 54.51 30.91
N ILE A 850 26.71 54.16 29.63
CA ILE A 850 26.39 55.11 28.56
C ILE A 850 25.07 55.84 28.88
N ILE A 851 24.03 55.11 29.26
CA ILE A 851 22.73 55.68 29.66
C ILE A 851 22.90 56.59 30.88
N GLY A 852 23.64 56.16 31.90
CA GLY A 852 23.96 56.97 33.07
C GLY A 852 24.75 58.25 32.73
N GLY A 853 25.69 58.16 31.79
CA GLY A 853 26.46 59.30 31.28
C GLY A 853 25.59 60.31 30.53
N VAL A 854 24.66 59.84 29.70
CA VAL A 854 23.69 60.67 28.96
C VAL A 854 22.74 61.38 29.94
N ILE A 855 22.21 60.67 30.94
CA ILE A 855 21.36 61.26 31.99
C ILE A 855 22.14 62.31 32.79
N GLY A 856 23.40 62.03 33.13
CA GLY A 856 24.29 62.98 33.80
C GLY A 856 24.53 64.26 32.99
N ALA A 857 24.75 64.13 31.68
CA ALA A 857 24.91 65.26 30.77
C ALA A 857 23.64 66.11 30.65
N ILE A 858 22.46 65.48 30.63
CA ILE A 858 21.15 66.16 30.61
C ILE A 858 20.93 66.95 31.91
N ILE A 859 21.24 66.36 33.08
CA ILE A 859 21.11 67.04 34.38
C ILE A 859 22.08 68.24 34.48
N PHE A 860 23.31 68.10 33.98
CA PHE A 860 24.29 69.19 33.96
C PHE A 860 23.86 70.34 33.03
N ALA A 861 23.28 70.03 31.86
CA ALA A 861 22.77 71.03 30.93
C ALA A 861 21.57 71.81 31.50
N VAL A 862 20.70 71.15 32.29
CA VAL A 862 19.55 71.80 32.95
C VAL A 862 20.01 72.74 34.08
N LYS A 863 21.10 72.43 34.78
CA LYS A 863 21.60 73.25 35.90
C LYS A 863 22.31 74.54 35.47
N LYS A 864 22.82 74.62 34.22
CA LYS A 864 23.57 75.79 33.72
C LYS A 864 22.68 76.97 33.29
N ASN A 865 21.36 76.79 33.15
CA ASN A 865 20.45 77.81 32.60
C ASN A 865 19.71 78.66 33.65
N SER A 866 20.11 78.62 34.92
CA SER A 866 19.51 79.46 35.98
C SER A 866 20.59 80.21 36.74
N GLU A 867 20.99 81.38 36.25
CA GLU A 867 21.26 82.56 37.08
C GLU A 867 21.49 83.82 36.24
N THR A 868 21.09 84.95 36.81
CA THR A 868 20.59 86.18 36.17
C THR A 868 21.62 87.30 36.01
N LYS A 869 21.37 88.17 35.01
CA LYS A 869 22.05 89.44 34.68
C LYS A 869 22.17 90.43 35.85
N HIS A 870 23.28 91.19 35.92
CA HIS A 870 23.33 92.68 35.88
C HIS A 870 24.81 93.21 35.88
N PRO A 871 25.08 94.47 35.45
CA PRO A 871 26.28 94.87 34.71
C PRO A 871 27.18 95.94 35.38
N VAL A 872 28.27 96.31 34.67
CA VAL A 872 29.22 97.46 34.73
C VAL A 872 30.26 97.53 35.87
N PRO A 873 31.43 98.22 35.71
CA PRO A 873 32.09 98.77 34.52
C PRO A 873 33.64 98.54 34.42
N TRP A 874 34.19 99.03 33.31
CA TRP A 874 35.58 98.98 32.81
C TRP A 874 36.62 99.82 33.57
N HIS A 875 37.87 99.33 33.59
CA HIS A 875 39.22 99.94 33.36
C HIS A 875 40.24 98.96 33.98
N GLN A 876 41.45 98.68 33.53
CA GLN A 876 42.39 99.24 32.55
C GLN A 876 43.49 98.15 32.39
N TYR A 877 44.06 98.00 31.20
CA TYR A 877 45.25 97.18 30.97
C TYR A 877 46.50 97.81 31.63
N ASN A 878 47.39 96.97 32.17
CA ASN A 878 48.82 97.26 32.31
C ASN A 878 49.68 96.00 32.09
N ASP A 879 50.89 96.23 31.62
CA ASP A 879 51.70 95.34 30.78
C ASP A 879 52.68 94.44 31.56
N GLU A 880 52.30 93.94 32.75
CA GLU A 880 53.23 93.21 33.65
C GLU A 880 52.74 91.84 34.16
N GLU A 881 51.56 91.36 33.72
CA GLU A 881 51.08 89.98 34.02
C GLU A 881 51.00 89.06 32.77
N MET A 882 51.37 89.55 31.60
CA MET A 882 51.27 88.81 30.34
C MET A 882 52.60 88.23 29.82
N LEU A 883 53.72 88.37 30.55
CA LEU A 883 55.06 88.00 30.06
C LEU A 883 56.10 87.66 31.15
N GLU A 884 55.71 87.11 32.32
CA GLU A 884 56.67 86.58 33.31
C GLU A 884 56.17 85.32 34.06
N ALA A 885 55.87 84.26 33.30
CA ALA A 885 55.96 82.88 33.78
C ALA A 885 56.42 81.97 32.63
N ALA A 886 57.56 82.36 32.03
CA ALA A 886 58.43 81.42 31.37
C ALA A 886 59.02 80.48 32.42
N GLU A 887 58.93 79.18 32.16
CA GLU A 887 60.05 78.25 32.34
C GLU A 887 60.64 78.09 33.76
N THR A 888 60.21 77.04 34.45
CA THR A 888 61.13 76.04 35.04
C THR A 888 60.70 74.68 34.48
N ASP A 889 61.44 73.96 33.65
CA ASP A 889 62.90 73.91 33.50
C ASP A 889 63.35 73.93 32.03
N ASN A 890 64.12 74.98 31.72
CA ASN A 890 65.30 74.92 30.85
C ASN A 890 66.28 73.88 31.42
N ILE A 891 67.14 73.22 30.62
CA ILE A 891 68.48 73.73 30.30
C ILE A 891 68.87 73.30 28.87
N LEU A 892 68.70 74.26 27.95
CA LEU A 892 69.54 74.56 26.79
C LEU A 892 70.87 75.18 27.27
N PRO A 893 71.74 75.76 26.42
CA PRO A 893 72.07 75.56 25.00
C PRO A 893 73.59 75.25 24.90
N GLU A 894 74.20 75.03 23.76
CA GLU A 894 74.79 76.12 22.98
C GLU A 894 75.56 75.50 21.82
N LYS A 895 75.35 76.08 20.65
CA LYS A 895 76.19 75.87 19.49
C LYS A 895 77.10 77.10 19.37
N PRO A 896 78.41 76.91 19.21
CA PRO A 896 79.17 77.93 18.50
C PRO A 896 80.12 77.36 17.42
N THR A 897 80.35 78.21 16.41
CA THR A 897 81.40 78.22 15.36
C THR A 897 81.14 77.48 14.02
N GLY A 898 81.35 78.20 12.91
CA GLY A 898 81.62 77.66 11.55
C GLY A 898 83.12 77.81 11.20
N PRO A 899 83.56 77.85 9.92
CA PRO A 899 83.09 77.29 8.62
C PRO A 899 84.13 76.25 8.07
N PRO A 900 84.08 75.71 6.82
CA PRO A 900 83.16 76.01 5.73
C PRO A 900 82.46 74.80 5.06
N PRO A 901 81.47 75.14 4.21
CA PRO A 901 80.83 74.27 3.24
C PRO A 901 81.65 74.12 1.95
N PRO A 902 81.35 73.13 1.10
CA PRO A 902 81.14 73.33 -0.33
C PRO A 902 79.67 73.74 -0.51
N GLY A 903 79.44 75.04 -0.66
CA GLY A 903 78.11 75.56 -0.96
C GLY A 903 77.82 75.43 -2.44
N SER A 904 76.87 74.57 -2.79
CA SER A 904 76.13 74.58 -4.04
C SER A 904 75.10 73.46 -3.89
N PHE A 905 73.80 73.73 -3.68
CA PHE A 905 72.94 74.16 -4.78
C PHE A 905 73.63 73.98 -6.13
N GLN A 906 73.69 72.72 -6.56
CA GLN A 906 73.21 72.37 -7.88
C GLN A 906 71.97 71.53 -7.72
#